data_AF-A0A2R6CGC9-F1
#
_entry.id   AF-A0A2R6CGC9-F1
#
_cell.length_a   1.000
_cell.length_b   1.000
_cell.length_c   1.000
_cell.angle_alpha   90.00
_cell.angle_beta   90.00
_cell.angle_gamma   90.00
#
_symmetry.space_group_name_H-M   'P 1'
#
loop_
_entity.id
_entity.type
_entity.pdbx_description
1 polymer ?
#
loop_
_entity_poly.entity_id
_entity_poly.type
_entity_poly.pdbx_seq_one_letter_code
_entity_poly.pdbx_strand_id
1 'polypeptide(L)'
;MAPTRRRLLAIGGVALLAGCLESDSQEPAEQNDSNEDPATDSDDQPDGDRTGEPSLSEDLATVLGAIPRTVGDRSIRPLWIVAPPSEGSETESDLPAVPNTTLVAQQLGLDPEAIDRAAVAVDPDETAVSLAVAVGSFGGEALDPPGDIATRAADGFAIFARNDGPWEAGLEAARDAAADPEAGIGTTLEPVVAPIQDNTFIGLAPNAEGISFEDPDSVERVAVGRRLVGGYDQRVEFAVRFVDREAATETAVETIIDDQRGNVDELDVEYERVGPEDRTVVGSFVTQLPPSQLPDNAPDARFRFRDSKGVLEQIGEEPVDPARVELRVGGEKRAPPWDDREAPIEPGDRFEIDVDPFQLVEVVWLDPEFDVERPLGRSVASGRDAFEGEHDPDADALTITYTKEFEADARRFSLQRGGPGPEDDKKTDLESLVGERLTAGDSITVEDVGYGDRIDITLTVERSRADEAYGITMSVFSFIAEPPGRFEFIPEDGTVTITYRGSERQPAENYRIGFAGEDEPASVQFADQYDRLTDGDSVAVDVAVGDRIVVEWVGDDRPFRVDEYTVTPDATFEIGYDEGAEELTIPHAGGDPIDPERLRVEVFGAPVENHTPWAETYETVEPDDAVVLSVAERPRGVFVVFDGSTVLAEREFTREPDD
;
A
#
# COMPACT_ATOMS: atom_id res chain seq x y z
N MET A 1 -26.83 16.09 1.81
CA MET A 1 -26.03 15.88 0.59
C MET A 1 -24.66 15.48 1.08
N ALA A 2 -24.41 14.17 1.11
CA ALA A 2 -23.24 13.57 1.73
C ALA A 2 -22.02 13.68 0.80
N PRO A 3 -20.80 13.94 1.31
CA PRO A 3 -19.58 13.72 0.57
C PRO A 3 -19.04 12.31 0.87
N THR A 4 -18.82 11.55 -0.20
CA THR A 4 -18.24 10.20 -0.21
C THR A 4 -16.74 10.26 0.07
N ARG A 5 -16.25 9.41 0.98
CA ARG A 5 -14.83 9.18 1.29
C ARG A 5 -14.19 8.44 0.11
N ARG A 6 -13.38 9.12 -0.72
CA ARG A 6 -12.55 8.47 -1.75
C ARG A 6 -11.25 7.95 -1.12
N ARG A 7 -11.08 6.63 -1.06
CA ARG A 7 -9.75 6.01 -0.94
C ARG A 7 -9.07 6.14 -2.31
N LEU A 8 -8.17 7.11 -2.43
CA LEU A 8 -7.31 7.31 -3.60
C LEU A 8 -6.33 6.13 -3.71
N LEU A 9 -6.63 5.21 -4.62
CA LEU A 9 -5.60 4.38 -5.24
C LEU A 9 -5.07 5.17 -6.42
N ALA A 10 -3.78 5.48 -6.36
CA ALA A 10 -2.98 5.92 -7.49
C ALA A 10 -2.88 4.75 -8.49
N ILE A 11 -3.96 4.49 -9.23
CA ILE A 11 -3.82 4.01 -10.60
C ILE A 11 -3.56 5.30 -11.37
N GLY A 12 -2.28 5.63 -11.51
CA GLY A 12 -1.88 6.70 -12.42
C GLY A 12 -2.61 6.44 -13.73
N GLY A 13 -3.34 7.45 -14.20
CA GLY A 13 -3.84 7.44 -15.56
C GLY A 13 -2.61 7.39 -16.44
N VAL A 14 -2.16 6.18 -16.78
CA VAL A 14 -1.09 5.97 -17.74
C VAL A 14 -1.62 6.59 -19.01
N ALA A 15 -1.04 7.73 -19.39
CA ALA A 15 -1.15 8.23 -20.73
C ALA A 15 -0.60 7.11 -21.62
N LEU A 16 -1.49 6.28 -22.16
CA LEU A 16 -1.16 5.01 -22.82
C LEU A 16 -0.15 5.15 -23.96
N LEU A 17 0.13 6.37 -24.42
CA LEU A 17 0.79 6.64 -25.69
C LEU A 17 1.82 7.78 -25.65
N ALA A 18 2.05 8.48 -24.52
CA ALA A 18 2.80 9.76 -24.54
C ALA A 18 4.13 9.82 -23.75
N GLY A 19 4.66 8.71 -23.23
CA GLY A 19 5.82 8.76 -22.33
C GLY A 19 6.92 7.73 -22.54
N CYS A 20 7.00 7.05 -23.70
CA CYS A 20 7.84 5.84 -23.78
C CYS A 20 9.02 5.86 -24.75
N LEU A 21 9.27 6.94 -25.50
CA LEU A 21 10.34 6.96 -26.50
C LEU A 21 11.03 8.34 -26.56
N GLU A 22 11.65 8.76 -25.45
CA GLU A 22 12.62 9.85 -25.48
C GLU A 22 14.03 9.25 -25.52
N SER A 23 14.71 9.38 -26.66
CA SER A 23 16.17 9.27 -26.75
C SER A 23 16.71 10.57 -27.32
N ASP A 24 17.42 11.35 -26.52
CA ASP A 24 18.07 12.56 -26.99
C ASP A 24 19.37 12.22 -27.74
N SER A 25 19.53 12.84 -28.91
CA SER A 25 20.56 12.55 -29.89
C SER A 25 21.97 12.90 -29.40
N GLN A 26 22.93 11.99 -29.60
CA GLN A 26 24.35 12.36 -29.60
C GLN A 26 25.13 11.66 -30.73
N GLU A 27 25.83 12.48 -31.52
CA GLU A 27 26.69 12.08 -32.65
C GLU A 27 27.74 11.02 -32.24
N PRO A 28 27.99 9.98 -33.07
CA PRO A 28 28.99 8.98 -32.74
C PRO A 28 30.41 9.52 -32.96
N ALA A 29 31.25 9.34 -31.95
CA ALA A 29 32.69 9.51 -32.09
C ALA A 29 33.28 8.35 -32.91
N GLU A 30 33.96 8.70 -34.01
CA GLU A 30 34.73 7.80 -34.85
C GLU A 30 35.77 7.00 -34.03
N GLN A 31 35.65 5.66 -33.99
CA GLN A 31 36.82 4.79 -33.81
C GLN A 31 36.77 3.54 -34.70
N ASN A 32 37.87 3.38 -35.42
CA ASN A 32 38.21 2.38 -36.43
C ASN A 32 38.24 0.92 -35.94
N ASP A 33 37.75 0.06 -36.84
CA ASP A 33 38.30 -1.21 -37.33
C ASP A 33 39.06 -2.12 -36.34
N SER A 34 38.51 -3.33 -36.14
CA SER A 34 39.10 -4.64 -36.53
C SER A 34 38.82 -5.71 -35.47
N ASN A 35 37.95 -6.68 -35.78
CA ASN A 35 38.13 -8.13 -35.55
C ASN A 35 36.78 -8.82 -35.77
N GLU A 36 36.62 -9.48 -36.92
CA GLU A 36 36.72 -10.94 -37.05
C GLU A 36 35.47 -11.65 -36.51
N ASP A 37 34.55 -11.90 -37.44
CA ASP A 37 33.51 -12.92 -37.36
C ASP A 37 34.05 -14.23 -36.76
N PRO A 38 33.21 -14.89 -35.94
CA PRO A 38 32.85 -16.24 -36.29
C PRO A 38 31.33 -16.40 -36.36
N ALA A 39 30.89 -16.89 -37.51
CA ALA A 39 29.57 -17.42 -37.75
C ALA A 39 29.12 -18.36 -36.61
N THR A 40 27.96 -18.06 -36.05
CA THR A 40 27.10 -19.03 -35.39
C THR A 40 25.76 -19.04 -36.10
N ASP A 41 25.59 -20.06 -36.93
CA ASP A 41 24.30 -20.57 -37.39
C ASP A 41 23.37 -20.72 -36.19
N SER A 42 22.30 -19.93 -36.17
CA SER A 42 21.08 -20.18 -35.38
C SER A 42 19.89 -19.77 -36.23
N ASP A 43 19.72 -20.45 -37.38
CA ASP A 43 18.44 -20.53 -38.09
C ASP A 43 17.46 -21.32 -37.20
N ASP A 44 16.77 -20.61 -36.31
CA ASP A 44 15.48 -21.03 -35.74
C ASP A 44 14.46 -19.90 -36.00
N GLN A 45 14.31 -19.52 -37.27
CA GLN A 45 13.10 -18.85 -37.74
C GLN A 45 12.00 -19.91 -37.90
N PRO A 46 10.83 -19.76 -37.26
CA PRO A 46 9.64 -20.42 -37.75
C PRO A 46 9.18 -19.65 -38.99
N ASP A 47 9.74 -19.99 -40.16
CA ASP A 47 9.11 -19.73 -41.47
C ASP A 47 7.87 -20.64 -41.58
N GLY A 48 6.89 -20.37 -40.72
CA GLY A 48 5.53 -20.86 -40.83
C GLY A 48 4.75 -19.86 -41.66
N ASP A 49 4.57 -20.17 -42.93
CA ASP A 49 3.56 -19.59 -43.83
C ASP A 49 2.22 -19.49 -43.07
N ARG A 50 1.92 -18.32 -42.48
CA ARG A 50 0.69 -18.01 -41.73
C ARG A 50 -0.48 -17.91 -42.72
N THR A 51 -0.82 -19.03 -43.34
CA THR A 51 -1.97 -19.19 -44.23
C THR A 51 -3.23 -19.63 -43.47
N GLY A 52 -3.14 -19.81 -42.15
CA GLY A 52 -4.27 -19.99 -41.25
C GLY A 52 -4.83 -18.64 -40.80
N GLU A 53 -6.15 -18.53 -40.79
CA GLU A 53 -6.88 -17.36 -40.30
C GLU A 53 -6.49 -17.08 -38.84
N PRO A 54 -5.99 -15.88 -38.48
CA PRO A 54 -5.71 -15.57 -37.09
C PRO A 54 -7.04 -15.48 -36.33
N SER A 55 -7.36 -16.53 -35.59
CA SER A 55 -8.45 -16.57 -34.62
C SER A 55 -7.90 -16.36 -33.21
N LEU A 56 -8.74 -15.86 -32.30
CA LEU A 56 -8.37 -15.78 -30.88
C LEU A 56 -8.08 -17.19 -30.32
N SER A 57 -7.08 -17.29 -29.43
CA SER A 57 -6.91 -18.47 -28.58
C SER A 57 -8.16 -18.70 -27.72
N GLU A 58 -8.38 -19.94 -27.29
CA GLU A 58 -9.56 -20.31 -26.50
C GLU A 58 -9.68 -19.47 -25.21
N ASP A 59 -8.56 -19.25 -24.53
CA ASP A 59 -8.47 -18.45 -23.31
C ASP A 59 -8.85 -16.99 -23.58
N LEU A 60 -8.34 -16.43 -24.67
CA LEU A 60 -8.58 -15.03 -25.02
C LEU A 60 -10.01 -14.80 -25.54
N ALA A 61 -10.55 -15.76 -26.29
CA ALA A 61 -11.95 -15.78 -26.70
C ALA A 61 -12.88 -15.86 -25.47
N THR A 62 -12.52 -16.65 -24.47
CA THR A 62 -13.28 -16.79 -23.21
C THR A 62 -13.26 -15.50 -22.40
N VAL A 63 -12.08 -14.92 -22.18
CA VAL A 63 -11.92 -13.67 -21.43
C VAL A 63 -12.65 -12.51 -22.11
N LEU A 64 -12.44 -12.30 -23.41
CA LEU A 64 -13.08 -11.20 -24.14
C LEU A 64 -14.57 -11.44 -24.41
N GLY A 65 -15.00 -12.70 -24.49
CA GLY A 65 -16.41 -13.08 -24.56
C GLY A 65 -17.19 -12.73 -23.29
N ALA A 66 -16.54 -12.80 -22.13
CA ALA A 66 -17.15 -12.48 -20.84
C ALA A 66 -17.16 -10.97 -20.49
N ILE A 67 -16.46 -10.13 -21.25
CA ILE A 67 -16.53 -8.68 -21.05
C ILE A 67 -17.71 -8.12 -21.87
N PRO A 68 -18.71 -7.52 -21.20
CA PRO A 68 -19.89 -6.99 -21.88
C PRO A 68 -19.54 -5.73 -22.66
N ARG A 69 -20.25 -5.50 -23.77
CA ARG A 69 -20.09 -4.28 -24.58
C ARG A 69 -20.49 -3.01 -23.82
N THR A 70 -21.48 -3.13 -22.93
CA THR A 70 -22.03 -2.04 -22.12
C THR A 70 -22.47 -2.56 -20.77
N VAL A 71 -22.41 -1.71 -19.74
CA VAL A 71 -23.04 -1.97 -18.43
C VAL A 71 -24.05 -0.86 -18.17
N GLY A 72 -25.33 -1.19 -18.20
CA GLY A 72 -26.40 -0.19 -18.31
C GLY A 72 -26.24 0.63 -19.60
N ASP A 73 -26.14 1.95 -19.46
CA ASP A 73 -25.91 2.88 -20.58
C ASP A 73 -24.42 3.26 -20.76
N ARG A 74 -23.51 2.68 -19.97
CA ARG A 74 -22.07 3.04 -19.98
C ARG A 74 -21.26 2.06 -20.84
N SER A 75 -20.32 2.59 -21.61
CA SER A 75 -19.30 1.79 -22.31
C SER A 75 -18.13 1.52 -21.38
N ILE A 76 -17.65 0.27 -21.30
CA ILE A 76 -16.44 -0.04 -20.54
C ILE A 76 -15.24 0.02 -21.49
N ARG A 77 -14.47 1.11 -21.42
CA ARG A 77 -13.22 1.37 -22.14
C ARG A 77 -12.41 2.39 -21.32
N PRO A 78 -11.09 2.27 -21.18
CA PRO A 78 -10.15 1.41 -21.90
C PRO A 78 -10.19 -0.07 -21.50
N LEU A 79 -9.64 -0.93 -22.37
CA LEU A 79 -9.47 -2.37 -22.15
C LEU A 79 -7.99 -2.74 -22.27
N TRP A 80 -7.49 -3.53 -21.31
CA TRP A 80 -6.16 -4.13 -21.36
C TRP A 80 -6.26 -5.64 -21.22
N ILE A 81 -5.39 -6.37 -21.91
CA ILE A 81 -5.25 -7.82 -21.82
C ILE A 81 -3.83 -8.10 -21.31
N VAL A 82 -3.72 -9.01 -20.36
CA VAL A 82 -2.46 -9.45 -19.76
C VAL A 82 -2.32 -10.96 -19.85
N ALA A 83 -1.09 -11.43 -20.00
CA ALA A 83 -0.69 -12.83 -20.00
C ALA A 83 0.58 -12.99 -19.17
N PRO A 84 0.85 -14.18 -18.61
CA PRO A 84 2.12 -14.48 -17.98
C PRO A 84 3.24 -14.38 -19.02
N PRO A 85 4.49 -14.09 -18.59
CA PRO A 85 5.64 -14.16 -19.48
C PRO A 85 5.76 -15.55 -20.09
N SER A 86 6.12 -15.62 -21.38
CA SER A 86 6.28 -16.89 -22.09
C SER A 86 7.43 -17.71 -21.53
N GLU A 87 7.22 -19.02 -21.30
CA GLU A 87 8.28 -19.95 -20.88
C GLU A 87 9.50 -19.84 -21.83
N GLY A 88 10.65 -19.44 -21.29
CA GLY A 88 11.91 -19.30 -22.03
C GLY A 88 12.43 -17.88 -22.22
N SER A 89 11.77 -16.84 -21.69
CA SER A 89 12.45 -15.55 -21.48
C SER A 89 13.50 -15.71 -20.38
N GLU A 90 14.77 -15.40 -20.68
CA GLU A 90 15.86 -15.47 -19.69
C GLU A 90 15.66 -14.52 -18.49
N THR A 91 14.66 -13.65 -18.58
CA THR A 91 14.12 -12.79 -17.52
C THR A 91 12.69 -13.24 -17.20
N GLU A 92 12.45 -13.73 -15.98
CA GLU A 92 11.10 -13.93 -15.37
C GLU A 92 10.40 -12.58 -15.05
N SER A 93 10.75 -11.50 -15.75
CA SER A 93 10.38 -10.14 -15.37
C SER A 93 9.19 -9.63 -16.16
N ASP A 94 8.15 -9.18 -15.44
CA ASP A 94 7.04 -8.43 -15.99
C ASP A 94 7.52 -7.11 -16.64
N LEU A 95 6.78 -6.62 -17.66
CA LEU A 95 7.00 -5.27 -18.18
C LEU A 95 6.71 -4.24 -17.07
N PRO A 96 7.70 -3.43 -16.64
CA PRO A 96 7.52 -2.46 -15.58
C PRO A 96 6.55 -1.35 -16.01
N ALA A 97 5.77 -0.84 -15.05
CA ALA A 97 4.76 0.21 -15.24
C ALA A 97 3.60 -0.13 -16.20
N VAL A 98 3.43 -1.40 -16.57
CA VAL A 98 2.29 -1.90 -17.35
C VAL A 98 1.47 -2.86 -16.47
N PRO A 99 0.13 -2.89 -16.57
CA PRO A 99 -0.66 -3.93 -15.92
C PRO A 99 -0.16 -5.32 -16.31
N ASN A 100 -0.02 -6.21 -15.32
CA ASN A 100 0.46 -7.59 -15.50
C ASN A 100 -0.45 -8.57 -14.74
N THR A 101 -0.19 -9.88 -14.89
CA THR A 101 -0.93 -10.91 -14.17
C THR A 101 -0.76 -10.78 -12.66
N THR A 102 0.38 -10.30 -12.18
CA THR A 102 0.64 -10.03 -10.76
C THR A 102 -0.36 -9.05 -10.13
N LEU A 103 -0.64 -7.93 -10.80
CA LEU A 103 -1.61 -6.94 -10.34
C LEU A 103 -3.03 -7.53 -10.28
N VAL A 104 -3.39 -8.33 -11.28
CA VAL A 104 -4.69 -9.02 -11.30
C VAL A 104 -4.74 -10.02 -10.15
N ALA A 105 -3.75 -10.91 -10.05
CA ALA A 105 -3.67 -11.96 -9.04
C ALA A 105 -3.76 -11.42 -7.60
N GLN A 106 -3.06 -10.31 -7.30
CA GLN A 106 -3.18 -9.63 -6.00
C GLN A 106 -4.62 -9.17 -5.69
N GLN A 107 -5.38 -8.75 -6.69
CA GLN A 107 -6.79 -8.38 -6.51
C GLN A 107 -7.70 -9.60 -6.31
N LEU A 108 -7.28 -10.77 -6.80
CA LEU A 108 -8.05 -12.02 -6.75
C LEU A 108 -7.67 -12.90 -5.55
N GLY A 109 -6.59 -12.56 -4.84
CA GLY A 109 -5.98 -13.44 -3.84
C GLY A 109 -5.37 -14.70 -4.47
N LEU A 110 -4.90 -14.60 -5.73
CA LEU A 110 -4.32 -15.70 -6.48
C LEU A 110 -2.81 -15.57 -6.58
N ASP A 111 -2.17 -16.70 -6.90
CA ASP A 111 -0.80 -16.72 -7.40
C ASP A 111 -0.78 -16.17 -8.85
N PRO A 112 0.13 -15.25 -9.22
CA PRO A 112 0.27 -14.77 -10.59
C PRO A 112 0.46 -15.89 -11.62
N GLU A 113 1.15 -16.98 -11.24
CA GLU A 113 1.38 -18.15 -12.10
C GLU A 113 0.11 -18.95 -12.38
N ALA A 114 -0.93 -18.77 -11.55
CA ALA A 114 -2.20 -19.45 -11.75
C ALA A 114 -3.08 -18.79 -12.82
N ILE A 115 -2.70 -17.64 -13.38
CA ILE A 115 -3.47 -16.90 -14.40
C ILE A 115 -2.83 -17.08 -15.77
N ASP A 116 -3.56 -17.73 -16.68
CA ASP A 116 -3.15 -17.91 -18.08
C ASP A 116 -3.44 -16.65 -18.91
N ARG A 117 -4.60 -16.01 -18.68
CA ARG A 117 -5.01 -14.75 -19.32
C ARG A 117 -5.92 -13.96 -18.41
N ALA A 118 -5.80 -12.65 -18.47
CA ALA A 118 -6.82 -11.76 -17.92
C ALA A 118 -7.06 -10.55 -18.81
N ALA A 119 -8.25 -9.97 -18.71
CA ALA A 119 -8.55 -8.67 -19.28
C ALA A 119 -9.27 -7.78 -18.28
N VAL A 120 -8.89 -6.51 -18.29
CA VAL A 120 -9.38 -5.48 -17.37
C VAL A 120 -9.96 -4.34 -18.19
N ALA A 121 -11.23 -4.06 -17.95
CA ALA A 121 -11.98 -3.00 -18.59
C ALA A 121 -12.35 -1.94 -17.53
N VAL A 122 -12.16 -0.66 -17.84
CA VAL A 122 -12.39 0.45 -16.91
C VAL A 122 -13.48 1.40 -17.45
N ASP A 123 -14.25 2.03 -16.57
CA ASP A 123 -15.17 3.11 -16.96
C ASP A 123 -14.35 4.38 -17.28
N PRO A 124 -14.50 4.97 -18.49
CA PRO A 124 -13.72 6.13 -18.89
C PRO A 124 -14.04 7.39 -18.07
N ASP A 125 -15.26 7.50 -17.56
CA ASP A 125 -15.73 8.65 -16.78
C ASP A 125 -15.43 8.49 -15.28
N GLU A 126 -15.19 7.25 -14.83
CA GLU A 126 -15.03 6.90 -13.41
C GLU A 126 -14.03 5.76 -13.24
N THR A 127 -12.73 6.06 -13.24
CA THR A 127 -11.65 5.04 -13.20
C THR A 127 -11.64 4.13 -11.97
N ALA A 128 -12.37 4.49 -10.91
CA ALA A 128 -12.60 3.65 -9.74
C ALA A 128 -13.55 2.46 -10.02
N VAL A 129 -14.24 2.49 -11.16
CA VAL A 129 -15.10 1.43 -11.67
C VAL A 129 -14.33 0.58 -12.67
N SER A 130 -14.19 -0.70 -12.38
CA SER A 130 -13.56 -1.66 -13.29
C SER A 130 -14.23 -3.03 -13.28
N LEU A 131 -14.06 -3.74 -14.38
CA LEU A 131 -14.44 -5.14 -14.57
C LEU A 131 -13.21 -5.91 -15.02
N ALA A 132 -12.83 -6.95 -14.29
CA ALA A 132 -11.77 -7.86 -14.66
C ALA A 132 -12.32 -9.27 -14.90
N VAL A 133 -11.80 -9.95 -15.92
CA VAL A 133 -12.07 -11.36 -16.20
C VAL A 133 -10.73 -12.07 -16.31
N ALA A 134 -10.59 -13.20 -15.61
CA ALA A 134 -9.39 -14.02 -15.63
C ALA A 134 -9.73 -15.49 -15.91
N VAL A 135 -8.85 -16.17 -16.64
CA VAL A 135 -8.83 -17.62 -16.81
C VAL A 135 -7.47 -18.18 -16.40
N GLY A 136 -7.45 -19.41 -15.92
CA GLY A 136 -6.25 -19.97 -15.31
C GLY A 136 -6.43 -21.37 -14.75
N SER A 137 -5.45 -21.82 -13.98
CA SER A 137 -5.43 -23.15 -13.34
C SER A 137 -5.93 -23.15 -11.88
N PHE A 138 -6.63 -22.11 -11.43
CA PHE A 138 -7.10 -21.96 -10.05
C PHE A 138 -8.48 -22.60 -9.79
N GLY A 139 -8.72 -23.04 -8.56
CA GLY A 139 -10.03 -23.55 -8.13
C GLY A 139 -10.98 -22.40 -7.75
N GLY A 140 -12.28 -22.58 -7.95
CA GLY A 140 -13.26 -21.53 -7.63
C GLY A 140 -13.31 -21.13 -6.13
N GLU A 141 -12.91 -22.04 -5.24
CA GLU A 141 -12.83 -21.80 -3.79
C GLU A 141 -11.50 -21.16 -3.34
N ALA A 142 -10.52 -21.00 -4.25
CA ALA A 142 -9.20 -20.45 -3.93
C ALA A 142 -9.12 -18.92 -3.99
N LEU A 143 -10.24 -18.23 -4.28
CA LEU A 143 -10.28 -16.77 -4.34
C LEU A 143 -10.49 -16.15 -2.96
N ASP A 144 -9.64 -15.22 -2.58
CA ASP A 144 -9.76 -14.41 -1.35
C ASP A 144 -9.66 -12.91 -1.68
N PRO A 145 -10.68 -12.32 -2.32
CA PRO A 145 -10.63 -10.91 -2.72
C PRO A 145 -10.74 -9.99 -1.49
N PRO A 146 -9.98 -8.87 -1.43
CA PRO A 146 -10.13 -7.89 -0.37
C PRO A 146 -11.55 -7.29 -0.35
N GLY A 147 -12.07 -7.00 0.85
CA GLY A 147 -13.45 -6.53 1.06
C GLY A 147 -13.80 -5.30 0.22
N ASP A 148 -15.04 -5.28 -0.28
CA ASP A 148 -15.66 -4.34 -1.26
C ASP A 148 -15.64 -4.78 -2.73
N ILE A 149 -15.23 -6.01 -3.04
CA ILE A 149 -15.20 -6.57 -4.40
C ILE A 149 -16.32 -7.60 -4.60
N ALA A 150 -17.07 -7.48 -5.70
CA ALA A 150 -18.06 -8.48 -6.08
C ALA A 150 -17.42 -9.51 -7.02
N THR A 151 -17.38 -10.78 -6.58
CA THR A 151 -16.68 -11.86 -7.29
C THR A 151 -17.64 -12.97 -7.71
N ARG A 152 -17.36 -13.58 -8.87
CA ARG A 152 -17.84 -14.93 -9.21
C ARG A 152 -16.67 -15.77 -9.68
N ALA A 153 -16.53 -16.95 -9.09
CA ALA A 153 -15.53 -17.95 -9.45
C ALA A 153 -16.21 -19.22 -9.97
N ALA A 154 -15.61 -19.84 -10.98
CA ALA A 154 -15.71 -21.24 -11.30
C ALA A 154 -14.28 -21.78 -11.43
N ASP A 155 -14.11 -23.10 -11.50
CA ASP A 155 -12.78 -23.67 -11.72
C ASP A 155 -12.18 -23.12 -13.02
N GLY A 156 -11.03 -22.45 -12.89
CA GLY A 156 -10.26 -21.83 -13.96
C GLY A 156 -10.89 -20.59 -14.60
N PHE A 157 -11.93 -19.99 -14.01
CA PHE A 157 -12.58 -18.81 -14.56
C PHE A 157 -13.11 -17.89 -13.45
N ALA A 158 -12.82 -16.60 -13.53
CA ALA A 158 -13.35 -15.65 -12.57
C ALA A 158 -13.66 -14.27 -13.17
N ILE A 159 -14.71 -13.64 -12.62
CA ILE A 159 -15.17 -12.29 -12.96
C ILE A 159 -15.20 -11.46 -11.69
N PHE A 160 -14.68 -10.23 -11.80
CA PHE A 160 -14.53 -9.29 -10.70
C PHE A 160 -15.03 -7.92 -11.13
N ALA A 161 -15.77 -7.26 -10.26
CA ALA A 161 -16.18 -5.88 -10.47
C ALA A 161 -15.92 -5.02 -9.22
N ARG A 162 -15.39 -3.81 -9.43
CA ARG A 162 -15.03 -2.86 -8.38
C ARG A 162 -15.78 -1.54 -8.54
N ASN A 163 -16.27 -0.98 -7.42
CA ASN A 163 -16.77 0.40 -7.28
C ASN A 163 -16.79 0.78 -5.78
N ASP A 164 -17.00 2.06 -5.42
CA ASP A 164 -17.43 2.49 -4.07
C ASP A 164 -18.88 2.01 -3.81
N GLY A 165 -19.05 0.68 -3.69
CA GLY A 165 -20.32 -0.05 -3.59
C GLY A 165 -20.32 -1.36 -4.40
N PRO A 166 -21.25 -2.31 -4.18
CA PRO A 166 -21.29 -3.54 -4.96
C PRO A 166 -21.78 -3.25 -6.39
N TRP A 167 -20.89 -3.41 -7.39
CA TRP A 167 -21.20 -3.24 -8.82
C TRP A 167 -21.97 -4.45 -9.38
N GLU A 168 -23.18 -4.70 -8.87
CA GLU A 168 -24.01 -5.86 -9.24
C GLU A 168 -24.36 -5.90 -10.74
N ALA A 169 -24.63 -4.74 -11.34
CA ALA A 169 -25.06 -4.63 -12.74
C ALA A 169 -23.97 -5.05 -13.75
N GLY A 170 -22.70 -4.73 -13.51
CA GLY A 170 -21.63 -5.18 -14.39
C GLY A 170 -21.28 -6.64 -14.19
N LEU A 171 -21.41 -7.15 -12.96
CA LEU A 171 -21.24 -8.58 -12.70
C LEU A 171 -22.35 -9.39 -13.39
N GLU A 172 -23.58 -8.89 -13.39
CA GLU A 172 -24.70 -9.49 -14.14
C GLU A 172 -24.46 -9.42 -15.66
N ALA A 173 -24.10 -8.25 -16.19
CA ALA A 173 -23.82 -8.10 -17.62
C ALA A 173 -22.66 -8.98 -18.10
N ALA A 174 -21.59 -9.12 -17.30
CA ALA A 174 -20.47 -9.99 -17.59
C ALA A 174 -20.85 -11.47 -17.54
N ARG A 175 -21.76 -11.87 -16.64
CA ARG A 175 -22.30 -13.24 -16.61
C ARG A 175 -23.14 -13.54 -17.84
N ASP A 176 -23.97 -12.59 -18.25
CA ASP A 176 -24.78 -12.72 -19.47
C ASP A 176 -23.88 -12.84 -20.70
N ALA A 177 -22.81 -12.02 -20.78
CA ALA A 177 -21.80 -12.10 -21.82
C ALA A 177 -21.03 -13.44 -21.79
N ALA A 178 -20.67 -13.94 -20.60
CA ALA A 178 -20.01 -15.25 -20.48
C ALA A 178 -20.93 -16.41 -20.90
N ALA A 179 -22.25 -16.27 -20.72
CA ALA A 179 -23.24 -17.28 -21.15
C ALA A 179 -23.57 -17.20 -22.65
N ASP A 180 -23.40 -16.03 -23.27
CA ASP A 180 -23.53 -15.77 -24.69
C ASP A 180 -22.32 -14.96 -25.20
N PRO A 181 -21.18 -15.62 -25.51
CA PRO A 181 -19.93 -14.93 -25.87
C PRO A 181 -20.04 -13.96 -27.06
N GLU A 182 -21.05 -14.14 -27.92
CA GLU A 182 -21.38 -13.22 -29.02
C GLU A 182 -21.87 -11.84 -28.53
N ALA A 183 -22.47 -11.80 -27.34
CA ALA A 183 -22.87 -10.56 -26.65
C ALA A 183 -21.68 -9.82 -26.03
N GLY A 184 -20.55 -10.52 -25.84
CA GLY A 184 -19.28 -9.95 -25.41
C GLY A 184 -18.58 -9.11 -26.47
N ILE A 185 -17.38 -8.63 -26.13
CA ILE A 185 -16.53 -7.83 -27.02
C ILE A 185 -15.58 -8.67 -27.89
N GLY A 186 -15.42 -9.97 -27.60
CA GLY A 186 -14.48 -10.88 -28.28
C GLY A 186 -14.57 -10.83 -29.80
N THR A 187 -15.74 -11.11 -30.39
CA THR A 187 -15.94 -11.10 -31.86
C THR A 187 -15.70 -9.73 -32.47
N THR A 188 -15.88 -8.67 -31.68
CA THR A 188 -15.69 -7.31 -32.17
C THR A 188 -14.20 -6.98 -32.20
N LEU A 189 -13.39 -7.51 -31.27
CA LEU A 189 -11.97 -7.22 -31.12
C LEU A 189 -11.05 -8.24 -31.78
N GLU A 190 -11.55 -9.43 -32.10
CA GLU A 190 -10.81 -10.48 -32.78
C GLU A 190 -9.95 -9.98 -33.97
N PRO A 191 -10.48 -9.15 -34.89
CA PRO A 191 -9.70 -8.73 -36.05
C PRO A 191 -8.51 -7.81 -35.77
N VAL A 192 -8.38 -7.28 -34.55
CA VAL A 192 -7.27 -6.43 -34.13
C VAL A 192 -6.43 -7.07 -33.03
N VAL A 193 -7.01 -7.97 -32.23
CA VAL A 193 -6.31 -8.66 -31.13
C VAL A 193 -5.66 -9.97 -31.59
N ALA A 194 -6.34 -10.77 -32.41
CA ALA A 194 -5.81 -12.08 -32.84
C ALA A 194 -4.43 -12.01 -33.52
N PRO A 195 -4.10 -10.98 -34.33
CA PRO A 195 -2.77 -10.88 -34.94
C PRO A 195 -1.62 -10.64 -33.95
N ILE A 196 -1.91 -10.05 -32.80
CA ILE A 196 -0.90 -9.65 -31.78
C ILE A 196 -1.12 -10.40 -30.46
N GLN A 197 -1.87 -11.51 -30.50
CA GLN A 197 -2.28 -12.22 -29.29
C GLN A 197 -1.11 -12.79 -28.49
N ASP A 198 0.04 -13.04 -29.12
CA ASP A 198 1.24 -13.60 -28.47
C ASP A 198 1.98 -12.59 -27.56
N ASN A 199 1.45 -11.38 -27.39
CA ASN A 199 1.99 -10.38 -26.48
C ASN A 199 1.53 -10.61 -25.04
N THR A 200 2.43 -10.32 -24.09
CA THR A 200 2.17 -10.40 -22.65
C THR A 200 1.27 -9.25 -22.18
N PHE A 201 1.31 -8.12 -22.88
CA PHE A 201 0.37 -7.02 -22.70
C PHE A 201 -0.23 -6.60 -24.05
N ILE A 202 -1.55 -6.37 -24.08
CA ILE A 202 -2.24 -5.75 -25.21
C ILE A 202 -3.14 -4.63 -24.68
N GLY A 203 -2.85 -3.40 -25.08
CA GLY A 203 -3.68 -2.23 -24.80
C GLY A 203 -4.58 -1.87 -25.98
N LEU A 204 -5.84 -1.57 -25.72
CA LEU A 204 -6.76 -1.06 -26.74
C LEU A 204 -6.99 0.44 -26.55
N ALA A 205 -6.72 1.20 -27.60
CA ALA A 205 -7.03 2.62 -27.62
C ALA A 205 -8.56 2.81 -27.74
N PRO A 206 -9.20 3.62 -26.87
CA PRO A 206 -10.65 3.76 -26.86
C PRO A 206 -11.21 4.37 -28.15
N ASN A 207 -10.51 5.36 -28.73
CA ASN A 207 -10.84 6.12 -29.95
C ASN A 207 -9.54 6.60 -30.67
N ALA A 208 -9.67 7.08 -31.90
CA ALA A 208 -8.66 7.88 -32.61
C ALA A 208 -8.36 9.26 -31.97
N GLU A 209 -9.07 9.65 -30.91
CA GLU A 209 -8.82 10.91 -30.21
C GLU A 209 -7.56 10.82 -29.36
N GLY A 210 -6.53 11.59 -29.74
CA GLY A 210 -5.22 11.61 -29.09
C GLY A 210 -4.08 11.03 -29.93
N ILE A 211 -4.41 10.44 -31.10
CA ILE A 211 -3.43 10.03 -32.11
C ILE A 211 -3.64 10.93 -33.33
N SER A 212 -2.59 11.54 -33.84
CA SER A 212 -2.67 12.39 -35.03
C SER A 212 -2.79 11.54 -36.30
N PHE A 213 -3.99 11.47 -36.88
CA PHE A 213 -4.22 10.85 -38.19
C PHE A 213 -4.27 11.91 -39.29
N GLU A 214 -3.78 11.56 -40.49
CA GLU A 214 -4.16 12.30 -41.70
C GLU A 214 -5.67 12.17 -41.99
N ASP A 215 -6.26 11.01 -41.64
CA ASP A 215 -7.70 10.72 -41.77
C ASP A 215 -8.21 9.81 -40.62
N PRO A 216 -8.65 10.37 -39.48
CA PRO A 216 -9.09 9.60 -38.31
C PRO A 216 -10.36 8.78 -38.57
N ASP A 217 -11.20 9.21 -39.51
CA ASP A 217 -12.43 8.51 -39.87
C ASP A 217 -12.16 7.20 -40.63
N SER A 218 -10.92 7.00 -41.11
CA SER A 218 -10.50 5.81 -41.83
C SER A 218 -10.09 4.65 -40.92
N VAL A 219 -9.89 4.90 -39.62
CA VAL A 219 -9.44 3.92 -38.62
C VAL A 219 -10.61 3.45 -37.77
N GLU A 220 -10.87 2.14 -37.79
CA GLU A 220 -11.88 1.50 -36.96
C GLU A 220 -11.37 1.30 -35.53
N ARG A 221 -10.14 0.75 -35.36
CA ARG A 221 -9.51 0.47 -34.06
C ARG A 221 -7.98 0.38 -34.14
N VAL A 222 -7.35 0.61 -33.00
CA VAL A 222 -5.92 0.40 -32.77
C VAL A 222 -5.73 -0.45 -31.52
N ALA A 223 -4.87 -1.46 -31.61
CA ALA A 223 -4.36 -2.21 -30.47
C ALA A 223 -2.83 -2.19 -30.49
N VAL A 224 -2.22 -2.15 -29.30
CA VAL A 224 -0.76 -2.17 -29.13
C VAL A 224 -0.38 -3.35 -28.26
N GLY A 225 0.36 -4.29 -28.83
CA GLY A 225 0.94 -5.45 -28.18
C GLY A 225 2.37 -5.17 -27.75
N ARG A 226 2.75 -5.69 -26.58
CA ARG A 226 4.08 -5.57 -25.99
C ARG A 226 4.52 -6.90 -25.37
N ARG A 227 5.76 -7.31 -25.62
CA ARG A 227 6.42 -8.43 -24.93
C ARG A 227 7.94 -8.28 -24.91
N LEU A 228 8.60 -8.87 -23.91
CA LEU A 228 10.06 -8.98 -23.91
C LEU A 228 10.51 -10.07 -24.87
N VAL A 229 11.64 -9.85 -25.56
CA VAL A 229 12.24 -10.80 -26.51
C VAL A 229 13.71 -11.13 -26.20
N GLY A 230 14.25 -10.62 -25.09
CA GLY A 230 15.57 -10.97 -24.56
C GLY A 230 16.14 -9.83 -23.72
N GLY A 231 16.58 -10.11 -22.48
CA GLY A 231 17.09 -9.08 -21.57
C GLY A 231 16.11 -7.91 -21.42
N TYR A 232 16.51 -6.75 -21.94
CA TYR A 232 15.72 -5.50 -21.93
C TYR A 232 15.15 -5.13 -23.30
N ASP A 233 15.25 -6.01 -24.29
CA ASP A 233 14.65 -5.80 -25.60
C ASP A 233 13.17 -6.19 -25.56
N GLN A 234 12.36 -5.28 -26.07
CA GLN A 234 10.92 -5.37 -26.14
C GLN A 234 10.47 -5.36 -27.60
N ARG A 235 9.69 -6.36 -27.98
CA ARG A 235 8.92 -6.34 -29.22
C ARG A 235 7.63 -5.56 -29.00
N VAL A 236 7.36 -4.63 -29.92
CA VAL A 236 6.16 -3.80 -29.95
C VAL A 236 5.43 -4.06 -31.27
N GLU A 237 4.13 -4.31 -31.18
CA GLU A 237 3.29 -4.61 -32.34
C GLU A 237 2.03 -3.73 -32.33
N PHE A 238 1.85 -2.94 -33.38
CA PHE A 238 0.66 -2.13 -33.60
C PHE A 238 -0.27 -2.83 -34.57
N ALA A 239 -1.45 -3.25 -34.12
CA ALA A 239 -2.51 -3.73 -34.99
C ALA A 239 -3.53 -2.61 -35.23
N VAL A 240 -3.64 -2.16 -36.48
CA VAL A 240 -4.54 -1.08 -36.87
C VAL A 240 -5.55 -1.62 -37.85
N ARG A 241 -6.83 -1.57 -37.46
CA ARG A 241 -7.95 -1.95 -38.32
C ARG A 241 -8.59 -0.71 -38.92
N PHE A 242 -8.73 -0.71 -40.24
CA PHE A 242 -9.28 0.39 -41.02
C PHE A 242 -10.73 0.12 -41.43
N VAL A 243 -11.51 1.16 -41.70
CA VAL A 243 -12.90 1.07 -42.18
C VAL A 243 -12.98 0.39 -43.55
N ASP A 244 -11.99 0.62 -44.42
CA ASP A 244 -11.92 0.06 -45.77
C ASP A 244 -10.50 -0.42 -46.11
N ARG A 245 -10.39 -1.35 -47.06
CA ARG A 245 -9.11 -1.95 -47.47
C ARG A 245 -8.17 -0.93 -48.11
N GLU A 246 -8.70 0.07 -48.81
CA GLU A 246 -7.89 1.10 -49.46
C GLU A 246 -7.16 2.01 -48.45
N ALA A 247 -7.74 2.22 -47.27
CA ALA A 247 -7.12 3.02 -46.20
C ALA A 247 -6.03 2.24 -45.45
N ALA A 248 -6.12 0.90 -45.43
CA ALA A 248 -5.16 0.01 -44.80
C ALA A 248 -3.81 0.05 -45.54
N THR A 249 -2.96 1.02 -45.21
CA THR A 249 -1.64 1.22 -45.83
C THR A 249 -0.54 1.22 -44.77
N GLU A 250 0.67 0.83 -45.18
CA GLU A 250 1.86 0.84 -44.32
C GLU A 250 2.14 2.26 -43.82
N THR A 251 2.12 3.25 -44.72
CA THR A 251 2.30 4.68 -44.39
C THR A 251 1.31 5.20 -43.34
N ALA A 252 0.05 4.72 -43.36
CA ALA A 252 -0.92 5.10 -42.34
C ALA A 252 -0.55 4.54 -40.96
N VAL A 253 0.00 3.32 -40.89
CA VAL A 253 0.47 2.71 -39.62
C VAL A 253 1.80 3.32 -39.18
N GLU A 254 2.71 3.57 -40.11
CA GLU A 254 3.95 4.30 -39.88
C GLU A 254 3.66 5.65 -39.20
N THR A 255 2.73 6.44 -39.73
CA THR A 255 2.30 7.71 -39.12
C THR A 255 1.82 7.55 -37.67
N ILE A 256 1.15 6.45 -37.34
CA ILE A 256 0.68 6.15 -35.97
C ILE A 256 1.86 5.80 -35.06
N ILE A 257 2.81 5.01 -35.56
CA ILE A 257 4.03 4.65 -34.83
C ILE A 257 4.88 5.92 -34.60
N ASP A 258 4.93 6.81 -35.59
CA ASP A 258 5.69 8.05 -35.57
C ASP A 258 5.15 9.10 -34.59
N ASP A 259 3.83 9.27 -34.55
CA ASP A 259 3.17 10.18 -33.62
C ASP A 259 3.37 9.74 -32.15
N GLN A 260 3.47 8.43 -31.91
CA GLN A 260 3.68 7.88 -30.56
C GLN A 260 5.14 7.80 -30.13
N ARG A 261 6.09 7.83 -31.08
CA ARG A 261 7.52 7.68 -30.76
C ARG A 261 8.24 8.99 -30.46
N GLY A 262 7.77 10.14 -30.93
CA GLY A 262 8.59 11.36 -30.88
C GLY A 262 9.78 11.30 -31.86
N ASN A 263 10.86 12.07 -31.63
CA ASN A 263 12.01 12.15 -32.54
C ASN A 263 13.05 11.05 -32.25
N VAL A 264 12.74 9.79 -32.54
CA VAL A 264 13.68 8.65 -32.41
C VAL A 264 14.30 8.30 -33.76
N ASP A 265 15.45 7.63 -33.75
CA ASP A 265 16.11 7.07 -34.94
C ASP A 265 15.19 6.12 -35.76
N GLU A 266 15.58 5.87 -37.01
CA GLU A 266 14.86 5.03 -37.97
C GLU A 266 14.74 3.58 -37.46
N LEU A 267 13.59 3.24 -36.86
CA LEU A 267 13.24 1.87 -36.48
C LEU A 267 13.02 1.02 -37.74
N ASP A 268 13.56 -0.19 -37.75
CA ASP A 268 13.25 -1.20 -38.77
C ASP A 268 11.88 -1.82 -38.45
N VAL A 269 10.82 -1.24 -39.04
CA VAL A 269 9.44 -1.69 -38.83
C VAL A 269 9.02 -2.63 -39.94
N GLU A 270 8.62 -3.83 -39.56
CA GLU A 270 8.02 -4.83 -40.44
C GLU A 270 6.50 -4.63 -40.51
N TYR A 271 5.94 -4.54 -41.71
CA TYR A 271 4.50 -4.41 -41.91
C TYR A 271 3.89 -5.66 -42.55
N GLU A 272 2.76 -6.09 -41.99
CA GLU A 272 1.99 -7.22 -42.50
C GLU A 272 0.50 -6.85 -42.60
N ARG A 273 -0.18 -7.25 -43.68
CA ARG A 273 -1.65 -7.17 -43.76
C ARG A 273 -2.25 -8.51 -43.36
N VAL A 274 -3.22 -8.47 -42.46
CA VAL A 274 -3.80 -9.66 -41.85
C VAL A 274 -5.32 -9.67 -41.91
N GLY A 275 -5.89 -10.87 -41.94
CA GLY A 275 -7.34 -11.13 -41.91
C GLY A 275 -8.02 -11.14 -43.30
N PRO A 276 -9.25 -11.66 -43.38
CA PRO A 276 -9.92 -11.99 -44.65
C PRO A 276 -10.28 -10.77 -45.52
N GLU A 277 -10.27 -9.57 -44.95
CA GLU A 277 -10.62 -8.32 -45.63
C GLU A 277 -9.38 -7.49 -46.02
N ASP A 278 -8.16 -7.90 -45.61
CA ASP A 278 -6.91 -7.13 -45.69
C ASP A 278 -7.07 -5.69 -45.16
N ARG A 279 -7.94 -5.53 -44.13
CA ARG A 279 -8.28 -4.27 -43.47
C ARG A 279 -7.52 -4.02 -42.18
N THR A 280 -6.75 -5.01 -41.72
CA THR A 280 -5.89 -4.86 -40.55
C THR A 280 -4.44 -4.87 -41.02
N VAL A 281 -3.67 -3.86 -40.60
CA VAL A 281 -2.22 -3.78 -40.82
C VAL A 281 -1.54 -3.92 -39.46
N VAL A 282 -0.54 -4.80 -39.36
CA VAL A 282 0.31 -4.98 -38.19
C VAL A 282 1.68 -4.39 -38.50
N GLY A 283 2.11 -3.40 -37.72
CA GLY A 283 3.48 -2.90 -37.72
C GLY A 283 4.23 -3.47 -36.52
N SER A 284 5.38 -4.11 -36.73
CA SER A 284 6.15 -4.78 -35.69
C SER A 284 7.59 -4.30 -35.68
N PHE A 285 8.15 -4.05 -34.51
CA PHE A 285 9.57 -3.69 -34.34
C PHE A 285 10.07 -4.14 -32.97
N VAL A 286 11.40 -4.14 -32.80
CA VAL A 286 12.06 -4.40 -31.52
C VAL A 286 12.76 -3.11 -31.08
N THR A 287 12.58 -2.75 -29.82
CA THR A 287 13.23 -1.61 -29.17
C THR A 287 13.69 -2.02 -27.79
N GLN A 288 14.72 -1.37 -27.25
CA GLN A 288 15.07 -1.54 -25.85
C GLN A 288 14.01 -0.85 -24.96
N LEU A 289 13.75 -1.40 -23.77
CA LEU A 289 12.96 -0.74 -22.74
C LEU A 289 13.54 0.64 -22.45
N PRO A 290 12.69 1.65 -22.20
CA PRO A 290 13.19 2.97 -21.83
C PRO A 290 14.06 2.85 -20.57
N PRO A 291 15.12 3.65 -20.42
CA PRO A 291 16.05 3.50 -19.30
C PRO A 291 15.41 3.65 -17.92
N SER A 292 14.30 4.38 -17.82
CA SER A 292 13.46 4.50 -16.61
C SER A 292 12.81 3.18 -16.16
N GLN A 293 12.80 2.18 -17.04
CA GLN A 293 12.23 0.85 -16.85
C GLN A 293 13.30 -0.23 -16.69
N LEU A 294 14.59 0.11 -16.72
CA LEU A 294 15.68 -0.84 -16.53
C LEU A 294 15.95 -1.06 -15.02
N PRO A 295 15.74 -2.29 -14.48
CA PRO A 295 15.93 -2.57 -13.06
C PRO A 295 17.37 -2.37 -12.56
N ASP A 296 18.36 -2.61 -13.43
CA ASP A 296 19.79 -2.73 -13.08
C ASP A 296 20.58 -1.42 -13.16
N ASN A 297 19.94 -0.32 -13.56
CA ASN A 297 20.67 0.94 -13.76
C ASN A 297 21.02 1.65 -12.45
N ALA A 298 20.14 1.60 -11.44
CA ALA A 298 20.35 2.31 -10.18
C ALA A 298 20.99 1.41 -9.11
N PRO A 299 21.97 1.91 -8.33
CA PRO A 299 22.54 1.15 -7.23
C PRO A 299 21.49 0.86 -6.15
N ASP A 300 21.63 -0.24 -5.39
CA ASP A 300 20.83 -0.49 -4.18
C ASP A 300 21.31 0.36 -3.00
N ALA A 301 21.41 1.66 -3.26
CA ALA A 301 21.65 2.70 -2.28
C ALA A 301 20.30 3.27 -1.82
N ARG A 302 20.16 3.48 -0.52
CA ARG A 302 18.94 4.06 0.05
C ARG A 302 19.29 5.13 1.05
N PHE A 303 18.49 6.18 1.13
CA PHE A 303 18.71 7.29 2.06
C PHE A 303 17.51 7.49 2.97
N ARG A 304 17.77 7.76 4.24
CA ARG A 304 16.75 8.08 5.25
C ARG A 304 17.12 9.35 5.98
N PHE A 305 16.21 10.32 6.00
CA PHE A 305 16.36 11.51 6.82
C PHE A 305 15.79 11.27 8.22
N ARG A 306 16.59 11.55 9.25
CA ARG A 306 16.19 11.50 10.66
C ARG A 306 16.06 12.92 11.19
N ASP A 307 14.84 13.46 11.08
CA ASP A 307 14.47 14.82 11.45
C ASP A 307 14.94 15.24 12.85
N SER A 308 14.73 14.38 13.87
CA SER A 308 15.14 14.66 15.27
C SER A 308 16.64 14.85 15.48
N LYS A 309 17.47 14.50 14.48
CA LYS A 309 18.92 14.67 14.50
C LYS A 309 19.42 15.62 13.41
N GLY A 310 18.58 16.04 12.46
CA GLY A 310 19.03 16.75 11.26
C GLY A 310 20.03 15.94 10.43
N VAL A 311 19.91 14.59 10.44
CA VAL A 311 20.89 13.70 9.79
C VAL A 311 20.25 12.92 8.66
N LEU A 312 20.87 13.00 7.48
CA LEU A 312 20.63 12.13 6.34
C LEU A 312 21.63 10.96 6.38
N GLU A 313 21.13 9.73 6.34
CA GLU A 313 21.93 8.50 6.47
C GLU A 313 21.73 7.63 5.22
N GLN A 314 22.83 7.15 4.63
CA GLN A 314 22.79 6.07 3.63
C GLN A 314 22.55 4.76 4.41
N ILE A 315 21.47 4.06 4.10
CA ILE A 315 21.03 2.80 4.73
C ILE A 315 20.89 1.64 3.73
N GLY A 316 21.32 1.84 2.48
CA GLY A 316 21.30 0.82 1.45
C GLY A 316 22.49 -0.13 1.58
N GLU A 317 22.58 -1.08 0.67
CA GLU A 317 23.62 -2.11 0.67
C GLU A 317 24.80 -1.73 -0.21
N GLU A 318 24.58 -0.89 -1.23
CA GLU A 318 25.62 -0.52 -2.19
C GLU A 318 26.13 0.92 -2.02
N PRO A 319 27.43 1.16 -2.22
CA PRO A 319 27.96 2.51 -2.28
C PRO A 319 27.46 3.24 -3.53
N VAL A 320 27.35 4.57 -3.44
CA VAL A 320 26.92 5.40 -4.58
C VAL A 320 27.88 6.55 -4.84
N ASP A 321 28.15 6.83 -6.11
CA ASP A 321 28.98 7.95 -6.53
C ASP A 321 28.29 9.28 -6.14
N PRO A 322 28.92 10.15 -5.31
CA PRO A 322 28.35 11.43 -4.91
C PRO A 322 27.99 12.34 -6.10
N ALA A 323 28.69 12.23 -7.25
CA ALA A 323 28.39 13.00 -8.45
C ALA A 323 27.10 12.56 -9.15
N ARG A 324 26.60 11.36 -8.84
CA ARG A 324 25.37 10.77 -9.38
C ARG A 324 24.18 10.91 -8.43
N VAL A 325 24.31 11.73 -7.38
CA VAL A 325 23.27 11.87 -6.37
C VAL A 325 22.95 13.34 -6.14
N GLU A 326 21.68 13.67 -6.33
CA GLU A 326 21.13 14.99 -6.09
C GLU A 326 20.32 15.02 -4.79
N LEU A 327 20.57 16.05 -3.96
CA LEU A 327 19.73 16.38 -2.82
C LEU A 327 18.68 17.43 -3.24
N ARG A 328 17.41 17.14 -2.97
CA ARG A 328 16.30 18.07 -3.16
C ARG A 328 15.60 18.34 -1.84
N VAL A 329 15.26 19.60 -1.61
CA VAL A 329 14.49 20.05 -0.44
C VAL A 329 13.35 20.92 -0.93
N GLY A 330 12.11 20.53 -0.60
CA GLY A 330 10.92 21.25 -1.06
C GLY A 330 10.71 21.19 -2.59
N GLY A 331 11.29 20.17 -3.24
CA GLY A 331 11.28 20.02 -4.69
C GLY A 331 12.38 20.81 -5.42
N GLU A 332 13.17 21.63 -4.72
CA GLU A 332 14.29 22.38 -5.30
C GLU A 332 15.62 21.66 -5.10
N LYS A 333 16.46 21.65 -6.12
CA LYS A 333 17.85 21.16 -6.03
C LYS A 333 18.65 21.99 -5.02
N ARG A 334 19.35 21.31 -4.12
CA ARG A 334 20.26 21.91 -3.14
C ARG A 334 21.68 21.39 -3.35
N ALA A 335 22.66 22.19 -2.96
CA ALA A 335 24.04 21.71 -2.85
C ALA A 335 24.09 20.61 -1.78
N PRO A 336 24.48 19.38 -2.12
CA PRO A 336 24.50 18.30 -1.16
C PRO A 336 25.66 18.44 -0.17
N PRO A 337 25.56 17.86 1.04
CA PRO A 337 26.67 17.85 2.01
C PRO A 337 27.87 16.99 1.55
N TRP A 338 27.72 16.23 0.46
CA TRP A 338 28.76 15.41 -0.17
C TRP A 338 29.34 16.03 -1.46
N ASP A 339 29.06 17.30 -1.77
CA ASP A 339 29.50 17.95 -3.03
C ASP A 339 31.04 17.97 -3.20
N ASP A 340 31.78 18.10 -2.09
CA ASP A 340 33.25 18.11 -2.08
C ASP A 340 33.88 16.70 -1.99
N ARG A 341 33.07 15.64 -2.07
CA ARG A 341 33.53 14.25 -1.85
C ARG A 341 33.87 13.59 -3.18
N GLU A 342 35.10 13.07 -3.30
CA GLU A 342 35.52 12.25 -4.45
C GLU A 342 35.28 10.74 -4.23
N ALA A 343 35.22 10.30 -2.98
CA ALA A 343 34.99 8.89 -2.64
C ALA A 343 33.48 8.56 -2.64
N PRO A 344 33.09 7.33 -3.01
CA PRO A 344 31.70 6.88 -2.91
C PRO A 344 31.10 7.11 -1.52
N ILE A 345 29.79 7.33 -1.47
CA ILE A 345 29.00 7.38 -0.24
C ILE A 345 28.72 5.93 0.16
N GLU A 346 29.24 5.52 1.31
CA GLU A 346 29.19 4.13 1.78
C GLU A 346 27.95 3.86 2.64
N PRO A 347 27.51 2.59 2.76
CA PRO A 347 26.54 2.18 3.77
C PRO A 347 26.87 2.65 5.18
N GLY A 348 25.91 3.35 5.81
CA GLY A 348 26.05 3.94 7.13
C GLY A 348 26.68 5.33 7.17
N ASP A 349 27.10 5.90 6.03
CA ASP A 349 27.56 7.29 5.98
C ASP A 349 26.42 8.24 6.39
N ARG A 350 26.79 9.28 7.15
CA ARG A 350 25.86 10.25 7.75
C ARG A 350 26.26 11.67 7.41
N PHE A 351 25.26 12.48 7.06
CA PHE A 351 25.42 13.87 6.68
C PHE A 351 24.47 14.75 7.46
N GLU A 352 24.98 15.80 8.07
CA GLU A 352 24.14 16.83 8.69
C GLU A 352 23.55 17.71 7.60
N ILE A 353 22.24 17.88 7.61
CA ILE A 353 21.52 18.79 6.71
C ILE A 353 20.57 19.67 7.52
N ASP A 354 20.56 20.96 7.18
CA ASP A 354 19.64 21.92 7.76
C ASP A 354 18.42 22.06 6.84
N VAL A 355 17.24 21.72 7.38
CA VAL A 355 16.01 21.61 6.62
C VAL A 355 14.89 22.25 7.43
N ASP A 356 14.22 23.23 6.83
CA ASP A 356 13.01 23.80 7.43
C ASP A 356 11.93 22.71 7.59
N PRO A 357 11.17 22.70 8.69
CA PRO A 357 10.12 21.72 8.87
C PRO A 357 9.08 21.72 7.73
N PHE A 358 8.42 20.58 7.57
CA PHE A 358 7.40 20.29 6.56
C PHE A 358 7.91 20.26 5.11
N GLN A 359 9.21 20.40 4.92
CA GLN A 359 9.84 20.20 3.62
C GLN A 359 10.07 18.72 3.34
N LEU A 360 9.81 18.35 2.09
CA LEU A 360 10.17 17.05 1.56
C LEU A 360 11.67 17.04 1.23
N VAL A 361 12.40 16.14 1.87
CA VAL A 361 13.80 15.81 1.62
C VAL A 361 13.85 14.60 0.71
N GLU A 362 14.50 14.75 -0.43
CA GLU A 362 14.67 13.67 -1.40
C GLU A 362 16.11 13.54 -1.81
N VAL A 363 16.53 12.29 -1.90
CA VAL A 363 17.80 11.92 -2.50
C VAL A 363 17.49 11.18 -3.78
N VAL A 364 18.00 11.70 -4.89
CA VAL A 364 17.67 11.21 -6.22
C VAL A 364 18.97 10.80 -6.91
N TRP A 365 19.00 9.59 -7.41
CA TRP A 365 20.06 9.10 -8.25
C TRP A 365 19.84 9.57 -9.69
N LEU A 366 20.92 10.00 -10.33
CA LEU A 366 20.97 10.45 -11.70
C LEU A 366 21.74 9.40 -12.50
N ASP A 367 21.05 8.81 -13.48
CA ASP A 367 21.63 7.79 -14.34
C ASP A 367 22.81 8.38 -15.14
N PRO A 368 23.92 7.62 -15.25
CA PRO A 368 25.10 8.12 -15.91
C PRO A 368 25.05 8.23 -17.42
N GLU A 369 24.25 7.38 -18.03
CA GLU A 369 24.18 7.15 -19.47
C GLU A 369 22.87 7.68 -20.04
N PHE A 370 21.83 7.69 -19.22
CA PHE A 370 20.48 8.10 -19.58
C PHE A 370 20.04 9.27 -18.71
N ASP A 371 19.24 10.21 -19.23
CA ASP A 371 18.70 11.34 -18.43
C ASP A 371 17.53 10.89 -17.54
N VAL A 372 17.79 9.85 -16.73
CA VAL A 372 16.81 9.20 -15.86
C VAL A 372 17.14 9.46 -14.42
N GLU A 373 16.09 9.77 -13.66
CA GLU A 373 16.18 10.06 -12.23
C GLU A 373 15.44 9.00 -11.43
N ARG A 374 16.06 8.43 -10.39
CA ARG A 374 15.41 7.47 -9.48
C ARG A 374 15.50 7.93 -8.03
N PRO A 375 14.39 7.96 -7.27
CA PRO A 375 14.44 8.30 -5.84
C PRO A 375 15.17 7.19 -5.06
N LEU A 376 16.25 7.54 -4.37
CA LEU A 376 16.93 6.67 -3.39
C LEU A 376 16.41 6.88 -1.97
N GLY A 377 15.71 7.99 -1.71
CA GLY A 377 15.13 8.27 -0.41
C GLY A 377 14.13 9.42 -0.47
N ARG A 378 13.02 9.29 0.28
CA ARG A 378 11.99 10.32 0.44
C ARG A 378 11.63 10.42 1.92
N SER A 379 11.67 11.61 2.50
CA SER A 379 11.36 11.83 3.91
C SER A 379 10.87 13.25 4.12
N VAL A 380 9.93 13.47 5.04
CA VAL A 380 9.43 14.82 5.34
C VAL A 380 9.99 15.25 6.70
N ALA A 381 10.54 16.46 6.77
CA ALA A 381 10.89 17.09 8.04
C ALA A 381 9.60 17.30 8.84
N SER A 382 9.46 16.65 9.99
CA SER A 382 8.15 16.39 10.59
C SER A 382 7.56 17.61 11.29
N GLY A 383 8.40 18.50 11.83
CA GLY A 383 7.93 19.71 12.53
C GLY A 383 6.94 19.42 13.66
N ARG A 384 7.07 18.27 14.34
CA ARG A 384 6.13 17.81 15.38
C ARG A 384 5.99 18.74 16.59
N ASP A 385 6.94 19.66 16.75
CA ASP A 385 7.01 20.66 17.81
C ASP A 385 6.60 22.07 17.29
N ALA A 386 5.91 22.13 16.15
CA ALA A 386 5.45 23.39 15.55
C ALA A 386 4.09 23.87 16.07
N PHE A 387 3.36 23.00 16.75
CA PHE A 387 2.05 23.30 17.31
C PHE A 387 2.07 23.01 18.81
N GLU A 388 1.48 23.90 19.58
CA GLU A 388 1.22 23.73 21.01
C GLU A 388 -0.28 23.78 21.25
N GLY A 389 -0.79 22.86 22.07
CA GLY A 389 -2.20 22.77 22.43
C GLY A 389 -2.43 23.11 23.90
N GLU A 390 -3.42 23.97 24.17
CA GLU A 390 -3.90 24.29 25.51
C GLU A 390 -5.40 23.96 25.58
N HIS A 391 -5.78 22.99 26.41
CA HIS A 391 -7.16 22.55 26.59
C HIS A 391 -7.75 23.20 27.85
N ASP A 392 -8.88 23.88 27.65
CA ASP A 392 -9.73 24.42 28.70
C ASP A 392 -10.95 23.47 28.86
N PRO A 393 -10.95 22.60 29.88
CA PRO A 393 -12.06 21.67 30.11
C PRO A 393 -13.32 22.37 30.64
N ASP A 394 -13.23 23.55 31.24
CA ASP A 394 -14.43 24.29 31.70
C ASP A 394 -15.18 24.91 30.51
N ALA A 395 -14.46 25.17 29.42
CA ALA A 395 -15.00 25.71 28.17
C ALA A 395 -15.19 24.66 27.06
N ASP A 396 -14.86 23.39 27.32
CA ASP A 396 -14.79 22.31 26.32
C ASP A 396 -14.04 22.75 25.05
N ALA A 397 -12.89 23.41 25.21
CA ALA A 397 -12.19 24.04 24.07
C ALA A 397 -10.69 23.74 24.07
N LEU A 398 -10.16 23.30 22.93
CA LEU A 398 -8.72 23.18 22.68
C LEU A 398 -8.26 24.34 21.81
N THR A 399 -7.32 25.13 22.30
CA THR A 399 -6.62 26.14 21.49
C THR A 399 -5.29 25.59 21.02
N ILE A 400 -5.11 25.46 19.71
CA ILE A 400 -3.87 25.02 19.08
C ILE A 400 -3.18 26.23 18.45
N THR A 401 -1.94 26.50 18.84
CA THR A 401 -1.16 27.64 18.36
C THR A 401 0.04 27.17 17.56
N TYR A 402 0.27 27.77 16.39
CA TYR A 402 1.49 27.56 15.61
C TYR A 402 2.63 28.40 16.19
N THR A 403 3.75 27.76 16.56
CA THR A 403 4.81 28.38 17.37
C THR A 403 6.10 28.66 16.61
N LYS A 404 6.22 28.20 15.36
CA LYS A 404 7.45 28.39 14.58
C LYS A 404 7.53 29.76 13.93
N GLU A 405 8.75 30.29 13.87
CA GLU A 405 9.02 31.61 13.29
C GLU A 405 8.91 31.64 11.75
N PHE A 406 9.05 30.49 11.07
CA PHE A 406 8.94 30.40 9.61
C PHE A 406 7.47 30.22 9.17
N GLU A 407 7.12 30.80 8.03
CA GLU A 407 5.79 30.65 7.43
C GLU A 407 5.62 29.25 6.81
N ALA A 408 4.46 28.63 7.00
CA ALA A 408 4.10 27.37 6.35
C ALA A 408 2.83 27.51 5.50
N ASP A 409 2.69 26.70 4.44
CA ASP A 409 1.50 26.70 3.58
C ASP A 409 0.36 25.94 4.26
N ALA A 410 -0.66 26.65 4.75
CA ALA A 410 -1.75 26.07 5.54
C ALA A 410 -2.59 25.06 4.76
N ARG A 411 -2.57 25.13 3.42
CA ARG A 411 -3.28 24.19 2.51
C ARG A 411 -2.79 22.76 2.63
N ARG A 412 -1.54 22.59 3.09
CA ARG A 412 -0.94 21.27 3.29
C ARG A 412 -1.41 20.62 4.59
N PHE A 413 -2.10 21.36 5.45
CA PHE A 413 -2.49 20.88 6.77
C PHE A 413 -4.00 20.71 6.88
N SER A 414 -4.37 19.74 7.68
CA SER A 414 -5.76 19.45 7.99
C SER A 414 -5.93 19.07 9.45
N LEU A 415 -6.99 19.57 10.05
CA LEU A 415 -7.42 19.23 11.39
C LEU A 415 -8.37 18.05 11.30
N GLN A 416 -8.08 16.99 12.03
CA GLN A 416 -8.95 15.83 12.18
C GLN A 416 -9.31 15.69 13.66
N ARG A 417 -10.60 15.46 13.91
CA ARG A 417 -11.10 15.03 15.21
C ARG A 417 -11.42 13.54 15.10
N GLY A 418 -10.82 12.71 15.93
CA GLY A 418 -11.14 11.31 16.10
C GLY A 418 -11.83 11.12 17.44
N GLY A 419 -12.99 10.46 17.44
CA GLY A 419 -13.69 10.04 18.66
C GLY A 419 -13.86 8.52 18.71
N PRO A 420 -14.28 7.95 19.85
CA PRO A 420 -14.50 6.50 20.01
C PRO A 420 -15.71 5.93 19.22
N GLY A 421 -16.14 6.58 18.14
CA GLY A 421 -17.29 6.17 17.33
C GLY A 421 -17.02 6.25 15.81
N PRO A 422 -17.72 5.46 14.99
CA PRO A 422 -17.46 5.34 13.54
C PRO A 422 -17.91 6.54 12.68
N GLU A 423 -18.46 7.62 13.25
CA GLU A 423 -19.20 8.63 12.48
C GLU A 423 -18.56 10.03 12.31
N ASP A 424 -17.39 10.35 12.89
CA ASP A 424 -16.91 11.76 12.87
C ASP A 424 -15.44 11.99 12.50
N ASP A 425 -14.86 11.27 11.52
CA ASP A 425 -13.61 11.76 10.89
C ASP A 425 -13.89 12.94 9.95
N LYS A 426 -14.32 14.08 10.51
CA LYS A 426 -14.46 15.31 9.74
C LYS A 426 -13.10 15.99 9.64
N LYS A 427 -12.43 15.78 8.50
CA LYS A 427 -11.23 16.51 8.12
C LYS A 427 -11.61 17.96 7.75
N THR A 428 -10.96 18.93 8.39
CA THR A 428 -11.13 20.35 8.12
C THR A 428 -9.79 20.93 7.66
N ASP A 429 -9.76 21.55 6.48
CA ASP A 429 -8.52 22.15 5.96
C ASP A 429 -8.14 23.38 6.79
N LEU A 430 -6.87 23.46 7.21
CA LEU A 430 -6.41 24.56 8.06
C LEU A 430 -6.53 25.91 7.35
N GLU A 431 -6.42 25.95 6.02
CA GLU A 431 -6.58 27.20 5.27
C GLU A 431 -7.91 27.90 5.53
N SER A 432 -8.96 27.14 5.83
CA SER A 432 -10.30 27.67 6.08
C SER A 432 -10.41 28.35 7.44
N LEU A 433 -9.47 28.07 8.35
CA LEU A 433 -9.45 28.54 9.73
C LEU A 433 -8.47 29.71 9.90
N VAL A 434 -7.29 29.62 9.30
CA VAL A 434 -6.19 30.59 9.47
C VAL A 434 -5.79 31.33 8.19
N GLY A 435 -6.37 31.00 7.03
CA GLY A 435 -5.96 31.53 5.72
C GLY A 435 -4.84 30.72 5.06
N GLU A 436 -4.31 31.18 3.93
CA GLU A 436 -3.37 30.39 3.09
C GLU A 436 -2.02 30.07 3.77
N ARG A 437 -1.64 30.79 4.82
CA ARG A 437 -0.36 30.61 5.50
C ARG A 437 -0.51 30.53 7.01
N LEU A 438 0.33 29.70 7.62
CA LEU A 438 0.56 29.63 9.05
C LEU A 438 1.77 30.49 9.39
N THR A 439 1.58 31.37 10.36
CA THR A 439 2.56 32.30 10.91
C THR A 439 2.60 32.17 12.43
N ALA A 440 3.74 32.52 13.04
CA ALA A 440 3.92 32.41 14.48
C ALA A 440 2.79 33.13 15.25
N GLY A 441 2.10 32.39 16.11
CA GLY A 441 0.97 32.89 16.91
C GLY A 441 -0.40 32.72 16.27
N ASP A 442 -0.50 32.20 15.05
CA ASP A 442 -1.79 31.79 14.49
C ASP A 442 -2.39 30.69 15.36
N SER A 443 -3.66 30.88 15.73
CA SER A 443 -4.37 30.03 16.68
C SER A 443 -5.67 29.50 16.09
N ILE A 444 -5.96 28.25 16.42
CA ILE A 444 -7.16 27.52 16.03
C ILE A 444 -7.84 27.11 17.32
N THR A 445 -9.11 27.47 17.49
CA THR A 445 -9.93 26.99 18.60
C THR A 445 -10.83 25.87 18.10
N VAL A 446 -10.72 24.71 18.72
CA VAL A 446 -11.61 23.56 18.52
C VAL A 446 -12.58 23.53 19.69
N GLU A 447 -13.86 23.75 19.40
CA GLU A 447 -14.94 23.73 20.40
C GLU A 447 -15.47 22.29 20.62
N ASP A 448 -16.24 22.12 21.69
CA ASP A 448 -16.87 20.88 22.14
C ASP A 448 -15.86 19.73 22.35
N VAL A 449 -14.63 20.02 22.79
CA VAL A 449 -13.58 19.02 23.06
C VAL A 449 -13.73 18.48 24.47
N GLY A 450 -14.38 17.31 24.58
CA GLY A 450 -14.54 16.59 25.84
C GLY A 450 -13.51 15.48 26.01
N TYR A 451 -13.45 14.89 27.20
CA TYR A 451 -12.50 13.79 27.47
C TYR A 451 -12.72 12.59 26.54
N GLY A 452 -11.61 12.03 26.08
CA GLY A 452 -11.53 10.96 25.08
C GLY A 452 -11.48 11.42 23.63
N ASP A 453 -11.74 12.71 23.37
CA ASP A 453 -11.59 13.24 22.03
C ASP A 453 -10.11 13.33 21.67
N ARG A 454 -9.78 12.84 20.48
CA ARG A 454 -8.47 12.96 19.86
C ARG A 454 -8.51 14.00 18.77
N ILE A 455 -7.52 14.88 18.76
CA ILE A 455 -7.39 15.95 17.79
C ILE A 455 -6.00 15.85 17.17
N ASP A 456 -5.95 15.66 15.87
CA ASP A 456 -4.71 15.57 15.10
C ASP A 456 -4.63 16.71 14.07
N ILE A 457 -3.45 17.31 13.91
CA ILE A 457 -3.14 18.07 12.69
C ILE A 457 -2.27 17.18 11.82
N THR A 458 -2.75 16.94 10.60
CA THR A 458 -2.11 16.11 9.61
C THR A 458 -1.57 16.96 8.47
N LEU A 459 -0.27 16.82 8.19
CA LEU A 459 0.40 17.36 7.02
C LEU A 459 0.27 16.39 5.85
N THR A 460 -0.05 16.91 4.67
CA THR A 460 0.01 16.21 3.39
C THR A 460 0.97 16.93 2.47
N VAL A 461 2.03 16.24 2.05
CA VAL A 461 2.98 16.74 1.05
C VAL A 461 2.79 15.95 -0.23
N GLU A 462 2.21 16.61 -1.23
CA GLU A 462 2.00 16.04 -2.56
C GLU A 462 3.10 16.50 -3.51
N ARG A 463 3.56 15.59 -4.36
CA ARG A 463 4.38 15.92 -5.52
C ARG A 463 3.72 15.34 -6.77
N SER A 464 3.55 16.21 -7.76
CA SER A 464 3.18 15.82 -9.12
C SER A 464 4.32 16.25 -10.04
N ARG A 465 5.02 15.31 -10.67
CA ARG A 465 5.99 15.59 -11.74
C ARG A 465 5.76 14.59 -12.86
N ALA A 466 5.69 15.11 -14.11
CA ALA A 466 5.66 14.42 -15.41
C ALA A 466 4.83 13.13 -15.46
N ASP A 467 5.22 12.06 -14.76
CA ASP A 467 4.61 10.73 -14.80
C ASP A 467 4.42 10.06 -13.41
N GLU A 468 4.78 10.71 -12.29
CA GLU A 468 4.61 10.17 -10.94
C GLU A 468 3.92 11.20 -10.02
N ALA A 469 2.77 10.81 -9.46
CA ALA A 469 2.08 11.53 -8.40
C ALA A 469 2.15 10.70 -7.12
N TYR A 470 2.73 11.27 -6.06
CA TYR A 470 2.72 10.65 -4.74
C TYR A 470 2.44 11.68 -3.64
N GLY A 471 1.85 11.21 -2.55
CA GLY A 471 1.53 12.01 -1.37
C GLY A 471 2.07 11.34 -0.11
N ILE A 472 2.75 12.10 0.73
CA ILE A 472 3.13 11.67 2.08
C ILE A 472 2.21 12.38 3.07
N THR A 473 1.49 11.60 3.86
CA THR A 473 0.59 12.10 4.91
C THR A 473 1.14 11.70 6.28
N MET A 474 1.25 12.66 7.21
CA MET A 474 1.70 12.40 8.58
C MET A 474 1.08 13.35 9.61
N SER A 475 0.87 12.84 10.83
CA SER A 475 0.48 13.69 11.98
C SER A 475 1.68 14.51 12.47
N VAL A 476 1.47 15.82 12.55
CA VAL A 476 2.44 16.82 13.06
C VAL A 476 2.02 17.42 14.39
N PHE A 477 0.80 17.13 14.85
CA PHE A 477 0.28 17.44 16.18
C PHE A 477 -0.75 16.38 16.54
N SER A 478 -0.75 15.95 17.80
CA SER A 478 -1.75 15.04 18.33
C SER A 478 -2.04 15.44 19.77
N PHE A 479 -3.33 15.57 20.10
CA PHE A 479 -3.82 15.86 21.42
C PHE A 479 -4.93 14.88 21.75
N ILE A 480 -4.92 14.34 22.98
CA ILE A 480 -6.01 13.53 23.51
C ILE A 480 -6.46 14.25 24.77
N ALA A 481 -7.75 14.59 24.83
CA ALA A 481 -8.34 15.16 26.02
C ALA A 481 -8.44 14.05 27.08
N GLU A 482 -7.55 14.06 28.07
CA GLU A 482 -7.57 13.10 29.17
C GLU A 482 -8.21 13.75 30.40
N PRO A 483 -9.09 13.05 31.14
CA PRO A 483 -9.61 13.55 32.40
C PRO A 483 -8.46 13.75 33.41
N PRO A 484 -8.62 14.63 34.40
CA PRO A 484 -7.62 14.80 35.43
C PRO A 484 -7.48 13.52 36.25
N GLY A 485 -6.31 13.34 36.86
CA GLY A 485 -6.03 12.25 37.78
C GLY A 485 -5.32 11.06 37.15
N ARG A 486 -4.72 10.25 38.02
CA ARG A 486 -4.12 8.94 37.73
C ARG A 486 -4.34 8.06 38.95
N PHE A 487 -4.42 6.74 38.75
CA PHE A 487 -4.66 5.83 39.84
C PHE A 487 -3.53 4.80 39.95
N GLU A 488 -3.18 4.47 41.19
CA GLU A 488 -2.28 3.37 41.49
C GLU A 488 -3.11 2.24 42.10
N PHE A 489 -2.94 1.04 41.55
CA PHE A 489 -3.64 -0.17 42.00
C PHE A 489 -2.63 -1.06 42.73
N ILE A 490 -2.90 -1.33 44.00
CA ILE A 490 -2.09 -2.21 44.84
C ILE A 490 -2.95 -3.45 45.14
N PRO A 491 -2.74 -4.57 44.45
CA PRO A 491 -3.44 -5.81 44.72
C PRO A 491 -2.99 -6.42 46.04
N GLU A 492 -3.96 -6.96 46.78
CA GLU A 492 -3.82 -7.75 48.01
C GLU A 492 -4.79 -8.93 47.94
N ASP A 493 -4.67 -9.90 48.86
CA ASP A 493 -5.50 -11.11 48.87
C ASP A 493 -7.01 -10.77 48.92
N GLY A 494 -7.68 -10.88 47.77
CA GLY A 494 -9.12 -10.64 47.62
C GLY A 494 -9.55 -9.17 47.60
N THR A 495 -8.59 -8.23 47.58
CA THR A 495 -8.89 -6.79 47.56
C THR A 495 -7.86 -6.01 46.74
N VAL A 496 -8.25 -4.93 46.08
CA VAL A 496 -7.31 -3.98 45.48
C VAL A 496 -7.46 -2.62 46.15
N THR A 497 -6.34 -2.08 46.63
CA THR A 497 -6.28 -0.70 47.12
C THR A 497 -6.04 0.23 45.92
N ILE A 498 -6.99 1.11 45.66
CA ILE A 498 -6.94 2.10 44.58
C ILE A 498 -6.59 3.45 45.20
N THR A 499 -5.46 4.03 44.80
CA THR A 499 -4.93 5.28 45.34
C THR A 499 -4.92 6.38 44.28
N TYR A 500 -5.50 7.53 44.58
CA TYR A 500 -5.45 8.70 43.69
C TYR A 500 -4.06 9.32 43.72
N ARG A 501 -3.47 9.55 42.54
CA ARG A 501 -2.12 10.11 42.32
C ARG A 501 -2.12 11.40 41.51
N GLY A 502 -3.27 12.06 41.39
CA GLY A 502 -3.35 13.33 40.66
C GLY A 502 -2.70 14.49 41.40
N SER A 503 -2.05 15.38 40.66
CA SER A 503 -1.43 16.61 41.17
C SER A 503 -2.46 17.64 41.64
N GLU A 504 -3.67 17.60 41.09
CA GLU A 504 -4.75 18.54 41.37
C GLU A 504 -5.82 17.94 42.28
N ARG A 505 -6.49 18.81 43.05
CA ARG A 505 -7.56 18.40 43.94
C ARG A 505 -8.89 18.33 43.20
N GLN A 506 -9.44 17.14 43.07
CA GLN A 506 -10.64 16.87 42.29
C GLN A 506 -11.84 16.47 43.16
N PRO A 507 -13.10 16.77 42.78
CA PRO A 507 -14.28 16.24 43.47
C PRO A 507 -14.29 14.71 43.43
N ALA A 508 -14.51 14.07 44.57
CA ALA A 508 -14.50 12.60 44.62
C ALA A 508 -15.70 11.99 43.90
N GLU A 509 -16.83 12.71 43.84
CA GLU A 509 -18.05 12.32 43.11
C GLU A 509 -17.85 12.25 41.60
N ASN A 510 -16.80 12.86 41.06
CA ASN A 510 -16.47 12.78 39.64
C ASN A 510 -15.76 11.48 39.27
N TYR A 511 -15.42 10.62 40.24
CA TYR A 511 -14.82 9.31 39.96
C TYR A 511 -15.74 8.19 40.42
N ARG A 512 -16.02 7.28 39.50
CA ARG A 512 -16.78 6.05 39.75
C ARG A 512 -15.87 4.85 39.57
N ILE A 513 -15.85 3.98 40.56
CA ILE A 513 -15.17 2.68 40.48
C ILE A 513 -16.21 1.62 40.13
N GLY A 514 -15.92 0.79 39.14
CA GLY A 514 -16.77 -0.35 38.75
C GLY A 514 -15.94 -1.49 38.18
N PHE A 515 -16.65 -2.48 37.64
CA PHE A 515 -16.05 -3.62 36.96
C PHE A 515 -16.40 -3.57 35.47
N ALA A 516 -15.44 -3.88 34.60
CA ALA A 516 -15.65 -3.82 33.16
C ALA A 516 -16.77 -4.78 32.72
N GLY A 517 -17.74 -4.27 31.97
CA GLY A 517 -18.91 -5.05 31.54
C GLY A 517 -20.07 -5.08 32.55
N GLU A 518 -19.91 -4.43 33.70
CA GLU A 518 -20.97 -4.28 34.71
C GLU A 518 -21.45 -2.83 34.80
N ASP A 519 -22.76 -2.63 34.89
CA ASP A 519 -23.36 -1.30 35.06
C ASP A 519 -23.38 -0.84 36.53
N GLU A 520 -23.26 -1.78 37.48
CA GLU A 520 -23.30 -1.50 38.92
C GLU A 520 -21.91 -1.06 39.41
N PRO A 521 -21.80 0.08 40.14
CA PRO A 521 -20.54 0.49 40.72
C PRO A 521 -20.08 -0.47 41.81
N ALA A 522 -18.79 -0.48 42.10
CA ALA A 522 -18.24 -1.20 43.24
C ALA A 522 -18.89 -0.74 44.56
N SER A 523 -18.95 -1.62 45.56
CA SER A 523 -19.60 -1.33 46.85
C SER A 523 -18.92 -0.24 47.67
N VAL A 524 -17.68 0.11 47.33
CA VAL A 524 -16.91 1.20 47.95
C VAL A 524 -16.49 2.18 46.87
N GLN A 525 -16.83 3.45 47.06
CA GLN A 525 -16.48 4.55 46.18
C GLN A 525 -15.61 5.57 46.90
N PHE A 526 -14.85 6.37 46.14
CA PHE A 526 -14.12 7.51 46.70
C PHE A 526 -15.05 8.52 47.39
N ALA A 527 -16.22 8.77 46.80
CA ALA A 527 -17.23 9.70 47.30
C ALA A 527 -17.84 9.28 48.66
N ASP A 528 -17.71 8.01 49.06
CA ASP A 528 -18.18 7.55 50.37
C ASP A 528 -17.29 8.04 51.52
N GLN A 529 -16.02 8.33 51.22
CA GLN A 529 -14.99 8.65 52.23
C GLN A 529 -14.47 10.09 52.11
N TYR A 530 -14.51 10.65 50.91
CA TYR A 530 -13.92 11.95 50.60
C TYR A 530 -14.91 12.82 49.84
N ASP A 531 -14.98 14.12 50.15
CA ASP A 531 -15.65 15.09 49.28
C ASP A 531 -14.77 15.47 48.08
N ARG A 532 -13.45 15.47 48.28
CA ARG A 532 -12.44 15.81 47.28
C ARG A 532 -11.18 14.98 47.47
N LEU A 533 -10.65 14.45 46.37
CA LEU A 533 -9.43 13.65 46.31
C LEU A 533 -8.18 14.51 46.23
N THR A 534 -7.16 14.08 46.96
CA THR A 534 -5.79 14.59 46.98
C THR A 534 -4.81 13.42 46.88
N ASP A 535 -3.59 13.66 46.40
CA ASP A 535 -2.57 12.61 46.23
C ASP A 535 -2.42 11.77 47.52
N GLY A 536 -2.58 10.45 47.37
CA GLY A 536 -2.52 9.47 48.46
C GLY A 536 -3.86 9.07 49.07
N ASP A 537 -4.97 9.74 48.72
CA ASP A 537 -6.31 9.27 49.13
C ASP A 537 -6.63 7.93 48.46
N SER A 538 -7.15 6.98 49.23
CA SER A 538 -7.28 5.59 48.79
C SER A 538 -8.56 4.93 49.30
N VAL A 539 -9.01 3.93 48.53
CA VAL A 539 -10.11 3.04 48.90
C VAL A 539 -9.72 1.60 48.59
N ALA A 540 -10.21 0.66 49.39
CA ALA A 540 -10.04 -0.77 49.16
C ALA A 540 -11.34 -1.34 48.58
N VAL A 541 -11.22 -2.09 47.49
CA VAL A 541 -12.34 -2.72 46.78
C VAL A 541 -12.15 -4.23 46.83
N ASP A 542 -13.19 -4.96 47.21
CA ASP A 542 -13.19 -6.43 47.17
C ASP A 542 -13.20 -6.91 45.72
N VAL A 543 -12.33 -7.86 45.37
CA VAL A 543 -12.18 -8.36 43.99
C VAL A 543 -11.88 -9.86 43.94
N ALA A 544 -12.18 -10.46 42.79
CA ALA A 544 -11.79 -11.81 42.43
C ALA A 544 -10.71 -11.81 41.33
N VAL A 545 -10.02 -12.94 41.17
CA VAL A 545 -9.02 -13.11 40.11
C VAL A 545 -9.68 -12.94 38.74
N GLY A 546 -9.10 -12.04 37.97
CA GLY A 546 -9.53 -11.67 36.64
C GLY A 546 -10.74 -10.76 36.57
N ASP A 547 -11.17 -10.21 37.70
CA ASP A 547 -11.97 -8.99 37.69
C ASP A 547 -11.15 -7.87 37.04
N ARG A 548 -11.85 -7.00 36.30
CA ARG A 548 -11.25 -5.86 35.61
C ARG A 548 -11.84 -4.59 36.20
N ILE A 549 -11.11 -3.99 37.12
CA ILE A 549 -11.49 -2.77 37.81
C ILE A 549 -11.34 -1.61 36.83
N VAL A 550 -12.36 -0.76 36.77
CA VAL A 550 -12.38 0.44 35.94
C VAL A 550 -12.61 1.64 36.84
N VAL A 551 -11.77 2.65 36.69
CA VAL A 551 -12.02 3.97 37.28
C VAL A 551 -12.47 4.90 36.17
N GLU A 552 -13.70 5.38 36.27
CA GLU A 552 -14.31 6.26 35.29
C GLU A 552 -14.45 7.68 35.85
N TRP A 553 -14.16 8.67 35.01
CA TRP A 553 -14.55 10.03 35.19
C TRP A 553 -16.02 10.20 34.81
N VAL A 554 -16.85 10.69 35.73
CA VAL A 554 -18.29 10.94 35.58
C VAL A 554 -18.64 12.40 35.85
N GLY A 555 -17.64 13.30 35.81
CA GLY A 555 -17.84 14.74 36.00
C GLY A 555 -18.59 15.42 34.85
N ASP A 556 -18.62 14.78 33.68
CA ASP A 556 -19.25 15.30 32.46
C ASP A 556 -20.40 14.40 31.98
N ASP A 557 -21.10 14.82 30.92
CA ASP A 557 -22.28 14.12 30.39
C ASP A 557 -21.99 12.70 29.87
N ARG A 558 -20.71 12.37 29.60
CA ARG A 558 -20.27 11.04 29.14
C ARG A 558 -19.21 10.49 30.09
N PRO A 559 -19.40 9.28 30.65
CA PRO A 559 -18.37 8.65 31.46
C PRO A 559 -17.14 8.34 30.59
N PHE A 560 -15.96 8.61 31.12
CA PHE A 560 -14.70 8.31 30.44
C PHE A 560 -13.82 7.45 31.33
N ARG A 561 -13.26 6.37 30.78
CA ARG A 561 -12.35 5.49 31.52
C ARG A 561 -11.01 6.20 31.75
N VAL A 562 -10.73 6.56 33.00
CA VAL A 562 -9.47 7.20 33.41
C VAL A 562 -8.36 6.16 33.51
N ASP A 563 -8.68 5.03 34.13
CA ASP A 563 -7.70 3.99 34.43
C ASP A 563 -8.38 2.62 34.55
N GLU A 564 -7.61 1.56 34.37
CA GLU A 564 -8.10 0.19 34.43
C GLU A 564 -7.03 -0.75 34.96
N TYR A 565 -7.47 -1.74 35.75
CA TYR A 565 -6.61 -2.76 36.31
C TYR A 565 -7.27 -4.12 36.23
N THR A 566 -6.60 -5.10 35.62
CA THR A 566 -7.03 -6.50 35.65
C THR A 566 -6.33 -7.21 36.80
N VAL A 567 -7.13 -7.80 37.69
CA VAL A 567 -6.63 -8.57 38.82
C VAL A 567 -6.02 -9.86 38.29
N THR A 568 -4.70 -9.99 38.38
CA THR A 568 -4.01 -11.19 37.91
C THR A 568 -4.00 -12.29 38.97
N PRO A 569 -3.99 -13.57 38.58
CA PRO A 569 -3.61 -14.64 39.50
C PRO A 569 -2.16 -14.43 39.98
N ASP A 570 -1.85 -14.83 41.21
CA ASP A 570 -0.45 -14.95 41.64
C ASP A 570 0.09 -16.27 41.07
N ALA A 571 0.59 -16.24 39.84
CA ALA A 571 1.11 -17.42 39.14
C ALA A 571 2.46 -17.12 38.49
N THR A 572 3.36 -18.10 38.57
CA THR A 572 4.69 -18.03 37.96
C THR A 572 4.80 -19.08 36.85
N PHE A 573 5.27 -18.66 35.68
CA PHE A 573 5.60 -19.56 34.58
C PHE A 573 7.09 -19.47 34.27
N GLU A 574 7.70 -20.61 33.95
CA GLU A 574 9.04 -20.64 33.38
C GLU A 574 8.93 -20.94 31.88
N ILE A 575 9.72 -20.28 31.06
CA ILE A 575 9.71 -20.48 29.60
C ILE A 575 11.06 -21.05 29.21
N GLY A 576 11.12 -22.21 28.57
CA GLY A 576 12.35 -22.84 28.10
C GLY A 576 12.24 -23.28 26.64
N TYR A 577 13.25 -23.00 25.82
CA TYR A 577 13.34 -23.46 24.44
C TYR A 577 14.52 -24.43 24.29
N ASP A 578 14.27 -25.61 23.72
CA ASP A 578 15.29 -26.59 23.35
C ASP A 578 15.47 -26.58 21.82
N GLU A 579 16.58 -26.01 21.37
CA GLU A 579 16.92 -25.90 19.95
C GLU A 579 17.18 -27.26 19.29
N GLY A 580 17.63 -28.27 20.04
CA GLY A 580 17.87 -29.61 19.50
C GLY A 580 16.58 -30.40 19.28
N ALA A 581 15.53 -30.08 20.02
CA ALA A 581 14.21 -30.68 19.90
C ALA A 581 13.21 -29.81 19.11
N GLU A 582 13.54 -28.53 18.85
CA GLU A 582 12.62 -27.54 18.29
C GLU A 582 11.34 -27.42 19.13
N GLU A 583 11.50 -27.46 20.47
CA GLU A 583 10.40 -27.51 21.43
C GLU A 583 10.48 -26.37 22.45
N LEU A 584 9.35 -25.69 22.64
CA LEU A 584 9.15 -24.69 23.68
C LEU A 584 8.34 -25.31 24.82
N THR A 585 8.93 -25.39 26.02
CA THR A 585 8.29 -25.93 27.23
C THR A 585 7.97 -24.80 28.20
N ILE A 586 6.71 -24.76 28.66
CA ILE A 586 6.23 -23.72 29.58
C ILE A 586 5.51 -24.38 30.77
N PRO A 587 6.22 -24.71 31.86
CA PRO A 587 5.58 -25.15 33.10
C PRO A 587 4.98 -23.99 33.91
N HIS A 588 3.85 -24.27 34.54
CA HIS A 588 3.32 -23.51 35.66
C HIS A 588 4.18 -23.80 36.90
N ALA A 589 5.15 -22.94 37.19
CA ALA A 589 6.17 -23.15 38.22
C ALA A 589 5.69 -22.94 39.66
N GLY A 590 4.49 -22.38 39.85
CA GLY A 590 3.88 -22.21 41.17
C GLY A 590 2.84 -21.11 41.20
N GLY A 591 2.06 -21.05 42.28
CA GLY A 591 1.03 -20.04 42.47
C GLY A 591 -0.40 -20.59 42.42
N ASP A 592 -1.35 -19.70 42.15
CA ASP A 592 -2.78 -19.99 42.05
C ASP A 592 -3.13 -20.82 40.83
N PRO A 593 -4.13 -21.72 40.92
CA PRO A 593 -4.64 -22.43 39.75
C PRO A 593 -5.39 -21.46 38.81
N ILE A 594 -5.23 -21.68 37.50
CA ILE A 594 -5.76 -20.76 36.48
C ILE A 594 -6.67 -21.52 35.51
N ASP A 595 -7.78 -20.88 35.11
CA ASP A 595 -8.60 -21.35 34.00
C ASP A 595 -7.79 -21.29 32.69
N PRO A 596 -7.54 -22.44 32.03
CA PRO A 596 -6.71 -22.48 30.83
C PRO A 596 -7.29 -21.70 29.65
N GLU A 597 -8.60 -21.46 29.59
CA GLU A 597 -9.21 -20.62 28.55
C GLU A 597 -8.77 -19.15 28.64
N ARG A 598 -8.31 -18.73 29.83
CA ARG A 598 -7.80 -17.38 30.09
C ARG A 598 -6.31 -17.25 29.83
N LEU A 599 -5.62 -18.33 29.50
CA LEU A 599 -4.19 -18.34 29.21
C LEU A 599 -3.91 -18.46 27.72
N ARG A 600 -3.03 -17.59 27.23
CA ARG A 600 -2.47 -17.64 25.88
C ARG A 600 -0.95 -17.66 25.89
N VAL A 601 -0.37 -18.29 24.88
CA VAL A 601 1.04 -18.18 24.52
C VAL A 601 1.14 -17.36 23.24
N GLU A 602 1.91 -16.29 23.30
CA GLU A 602 2.29 -15.50 22.13
C GLU A 602 3.77 -15.70 21.86
N VAL A 603 4.10 -16.12 20.63
CA VAL A 603 5.47 -16.37 20.19
C VAL A 603 5.81 -15.40 19.09
N PHE A 604 6.85 -14.62 19.29
CA PHE A 604 7.31 -13.62 18.34
C PHE A 604 8.54 -14.13 17.57
N GLY A 605 8.53 -13.94 16.25
CA GLY A 605 9.65 -14.34 15.39
C GLY A 605 9.71 -15.83 15.04
N ALA A 606 8.66 -16.59 15.33
CA ALA A 606 8.45 -17.95 14.82
C ALA A 606 6.94 -18.19 14.65
N PRO A 607 6.48 -18.82 13.56
CA PRO A 607 5.07 -19.15 13.37
C PRO A 607 4.66 -20.29 14.31
N VAL A 608 3.60 -20.09 15.09
CA VAL A 608 3.03 -21.12 15.98
C VAL A 608 1.51 -21.08 15.84
N GLU A 609 0.90 -22.23 15.56
CA GLU A 609 -0.55 -22.31 15.24
C GLU A 609 -1.45 -22.23 16.49
N ASN A 610 -0.92 -22.56 17.68
CA ASN A 610 -1.72 -22.70 18.91
C ASN A 610 -1.40 -21.66 19.96
N HIS A 611 -2.29 -20.66 20.06
CA HIS A 611 -2.20 -19.61 21.06
C HIS A 611 -2.73 -20.02 22.44
N THR A 612 -3.51 -21.10 22.62
CA THR A 612 -4.14 -21.49 23.91
C THR A 612 -3.86 -22.96 24.29
N PRO A 613 -2.60 -23.39 24.43
CA PRO A 613 -2.27 -24.81 24.52
C PRO A 613 -2.73 -25.51 25.81
N TRP A 614 -2.89 -24.77 26.90
CA TRP A 614 -3.38 -25.36 28.15
C TRP A 614 -4.84 -25.78 28.05
N ALA A 615 -5.68 -25.06 27.29
CA ALA A 615 -7.11 -25.33 27.17
C ALA A 615 -7.41 -26.64 26.43
N GLU A 616 -6.46 -27.11 25.63
CA GLU A 616 -6.56 -28.40 24.95
C GLU A 616 -6.23 -29.58 25.88
N THR A 617 -5.49 -29.33 26.95
CA THR A 617 -4.85 -30.37 27.75
C THR A 617 -5.44 -30.48 29.16
N TYR A 618 -5.79 -29.35 29.76
CA TYR A 618 -6.19 -29.25 31.16
C TYR A 618 -7.58 -28.59 31.27
N GLU A 619 -8.33 -28.96 32.31
CA GLU A 619 -9.56 -28.23 32.71
C GLU A 619 -9.23 -27.09 33.68
N THR A 620 -8.07 -27.14 34.33
CA THR A 620 -7.52 -26.14 35.24
C THR A 620 -6.01 -26.31 35.21
N VAL A 621 -5.25 -25.22 35.06
CA VAL A 621 -3.79 -25.25 35.10
C VAL A 621 -3.35 -25.11 36.55
N GLU A 622 -2.74 -26.15 37.08
CA GLU A 622 -2.19 -26.20 38.43
C GLU A 622 -0.66 -26.12 38.40
N PRO A 623 0.01 -25.82 39.53
CA PRO A 623 1.46 -25.97 39.63
C PRO A 623 1.95 -27.34 39.16
N ASP A 624 3.07 -27.34 38.44
CA ASP A 624 3.69 -28.47 37.74
C ASP A 624 3.03 -28.89 36.42
N ASP A 625 1.87 -28.32 36.04
CA ASP A 625 1.32 -28.51 34.70
C ASP A 625 2.18 -27.79 33.66
N ALA A 626 2.42 -28.43 32.53
CA ALA A 626 3.25 -27.88 31.46
C ALA A 626 2.62 -28.12 30.10
N VAL A 627 2.88 -27.18 29.19
CA VAL A 627 2.64 -27.33 27.76
C VAL A 627 3.95 -27.37 27.01
N VAL A 628 3.96 -28.13 25.92
CA VAL A 628 5.06 -28.22 24.98
C VAL A 628 4.55 -27.84 23.61
N LEU A 629 5.19 -26.87 22.98
CA LEU A 629 4.87 -26.39 21.64
C LEU A 629 6.01 -26.71 20.70
N SER A 630 5.70 -27.22 19.51
CA SER A 630 6.68 -27.36 18.44
C SER A 630 6.91 -26.00 17.79
N VAL A 631 8.16 -25.56 17.78
CA VAL A 631 8.57 -24.25 17.27
C VAL A 631 9.81 -24.46 16.40
N ALA A 632 9.60 -24.51 15.09
CA ALA A 632 10.61 -24.91 14.10
C ALA A 632 11.83 -23.95 14.03
N GLU A 633 11.63 -22.70 14.45
CA GLU A 633 12.67 -21.68 14.45
C GLU A 633 12.83 -21.11 15.86
N ARG A 634 14.06 -20.79 16.25
CA ARG A 634 14.30 -20.16 17.56
C ARG A 634 13.46 -18.88 17.69
N PRO A 635 12.52 -18.80 18.67
CA PRO A 635 11.68 -17.63 18.83
C PRO A 635 12.55 -16.42 19.22
N ARG A 636 12.10 -15.21 18.91
CA ARG A 636 12.72 -13.96 19.41
C ARG A 636 12.18 -13.57 20.78
N GLY A 637 10.92 -13.90 21.06
CA GLY A 637 10.27 -13.66 22.33
C GLY A 637 9.08 -14.57 22.54
N VAL A 638 8.78 -14.89 23.80
CA VAL A 638 7.63 -15.71 24.20
C VAL A 638 6.96 -15.03 25.38
N PHE A 639 5.64 -14.93 25.34
CA PHE A 639 4.82 -14.32 26.37
C PHE A 639 3.70 -15.28 26.79
N VAL A 640 3.48 -15.41 28.10
CA VAL A 640 2.28 -16.04 28.67
C VAL A 640 1.33 -14.91 29.04
N VAL A 641 0.19 -14.85 28.37
CA VAL A 641 -0.79 -13.77 28.46
C VAL A 641 -2.05 -14.27 29.15
N PHE A 642 -2.49 -13.55 30.17
CA PHE A 642 -3.75 -13.73 30.89
C PHE A 642 -4.82 -12.77 30.37
N ASP A 643 -6.03 -13.31 30.17
CA ASP A 643 -7.24 -12.57 29.79
C ASP A 643 -7.07 -11.71 28.51
N GLY A 644 -6.19 -12.18 27.62
CA GLY A 644 -5.94 -11.59 26.29
C GLY A 644 -5.05 -10.35 26.25
N SER A 645 -4.63 -9.78 27.38
CA SER A 645 -3.83 -8.55 27.38
C SER A 645 -2.76 -8.43 28.46
N THR A 646 -2.79 -9.25 29.50
CA THR A 646 -1.89 -9.09 30.66
C THR A 646 -0.79 -10.14 30.65
N VAL A 647 0.47 -9.72 30.51
CA VAL A 647 1.61 -10.64 30.52
C VAL A 647 1.89 -11.14 31.95
N LEU A 648 1.83 -12.46 32.16
CA LEU A 648 2.22 -13.11 33.42
C LEU A 648 3.68 -13.55 33.42
N ALA A 649 4.22 -13.91 32.25
CA ALA A 649 5.63 -14.26 32.09
C ALA A 649 6.11 -13.90 30.68
N GLU A 650 7.38 -13.52 30.57
CA GLU A 650 8.03 -13.23 29.30
C GLU A 650 9.44 -13.83 29.26
N ARG A 651 9.89 -14.20 28.07
CA ARG A 651 11.28 -14.54 27.81
C ARG A 651 11.68 -14.10 26.41
N GLU A 652 12.64 -13.17 26.35
CA GLU A 652 13.31 -12.80 25.11
C GLU A 652 14.51 -13.73 24.83
N PHE A 653 14.71 -14.02 23.56
CA PHE A 653 15.84 -14.81 23.08
C PHE A 653 16.61 -13.94 22.10
N THR A 654 17.74 -13.40 22.55
CA THR A 654 18.61 -12.59 21.71
C THR A 654 19.21 -13.46 20.62
N ARG A 655 19.20 -12.97 19.38
CA ARG A 655 20.00 -13.51 18.28
C ARG A 655 21.46 -13.25 18.64
N GLU A 656 22.27 -14.30 18.79
CA GLU A 656 23.72 -14.09 18.76
C GLU A 656 24.04 -13.44 17.41
N PRO A 657 24.86 -12.37 17.36
CA PRO A 657 25.27 -11.81 16.08
C PRO A 657 25.92 -12.93 15.27
N ASP A 658 25.38 -13.20 14.07
CA ASP A 658 25.96 -14.13 13.12
C ASP A 658 27.42 -13.68 12.86
N ASP A 659 28.38 -14.48 13.33
CA ASP A 659 29.84 -14.22 13.31
C ASP A 659 30.46 -14.64 11.96
#